data_AF-A0A2D7ZFB5-F1
#
_entry.id   AF-A0A2D7ZFB5-F1
#
_cell.length_a   1.000
_cell.length_b   1.000
_cell.length_c   1.000
_cell.angle_alpha   90.00
_cell.angle_beta   90.00
_cell.angle_gamma   90.00
#
_symmetry.space_group_name_H-M   'P 1'
#
loop_
_entity.id
_entity.type
_entity.pdbx_description
1 polymer ?
#
loop_
_entity_poly.entity_id
_entity_poly.type
_entity_poly.pdbx_seq_one_letter_code
_entity_poly.pdbx_strand_id
1 'polypeptide(L)'
;MSDNPLYTNTKGLTDGDFLLSPSLTNLYEAVHGNGIMLYEDAATSTSGRRNTPASLPGAISASVNVLTIKGGYAVIDGLVVDFGGGYDAGNDDPVDFTLELKSTTIEGGGTQLTNASHTALLVVYLSTNGASSHIQVEMGSLVTSGFPVTPEAFLEDAKSSLSSKQSTVLAVLKVARDASGGTNNDLDLTVTDIYDMRTFIRPNAPLYMAPMTKDDVAVYTNRINKHTLIDGMHGGSNENGSFTASKFGALWMTKNTSDESVLYFSGEQGSARYSWRLGPNAVILNENMTSTVTFTKDEGTHFLMHASGGGAVQLNPQGEFPLSHTVHVFNYSDDSTQIQFNGASRDGVSGNNAYTLNAGQSIIFVWAGDTGGLDADNGWQQAFVSGNINVAVAGSANGEIQFKNGSNFAASSNLSFNNSTNVLTISGKVSMNNLLENPTGVDFTKVATNPGTTAAETLWVDSDDNRLYLGANKIAFGSDSFGATTLLELTDVDEADFTGHAGQFLKVNSTPNKVVFGTIASGDLPTNLNTVTSIGPAGTLTVNQDLTVTGDLTVSGDSTTLNVGTIEVEDLTIELAKGAGGDSAANGAGIIVDSSDGDKDILYDNTANVLGWAFSENIVPKNGVTKTVGTSARPWNNGHFTSLNSGALTATTITGSSTLAIDTDVLKVDVTNDRVGVKQGTPLATLQMKSIGFEYISGSGALSSSSATNVVIFDKTQFRSAKIMLELTNTTDSRYEAHEILLTHTGSAASVSTTYGSVRSDDSIDAVTIGSNIDGSNVRLTLTAPSSQNGDTYAWKIGWQAFAI
;
A
#
# COMPACT_ATOMS: atom_id res chain seq x y z
N MET A 1 30.98 -2.91 -53.49
CA MET A 1 30.67 -4.35 -53.37
C MET A 1 29.18 -4.49 -53.61
N SER A 2 28.81 -5.27 -54.61
CA SER A 2 27.56 -5.16 -55.38
C SER A 2 26.52 -6.22 -55.04
N ASP A 3 26.55 -6.78 -53.82
CA ASP A 3 25.49 -7.62 -53.27
C ASP A 3 25.46 -7.32 -51.78
N ASN A 4 24.42 -6.60 -51.31
CA ASN A 4 24.14 -6.48 -49.89
C ASN A 4 23.54 -7.84 -49.45
N PRO A 5 24.24 -8.67 -48.66
CA PRO A 5 23.83 -10.04 -48.36
C PRO A 5 22.62 -10.14 -47.39
N LEU A 6 21.82 -9.08 -47.28
CA LEU A 6 20.70 -8.92 -46.34
C LEU A 6 19.33 -8.76 -47.03
N TYR A 7 19.25 -8.95 -48.36
CA TYR A 7 18.03 -8.74 -49.17
C TYR A 7 16.87 -9.72 -48.86
N THR A 8 17.02 -10.69 -47.94
CA THR A 8 15.98 -11.72 -47.69
C THR A 8 15.54 -11.87 -46.23
N ASN A 9 16.01 -11.01 -45.31
CA ASN A 9 15.86 -11.27 -43.88
C ASN A 9 14.61 -10.66 -43.22
N THR A 10 13.70 -10.05 -43.98
CA THR A 10 12.38 -9.60 -43.48
C THR A 10 11.38 -10.74 -43.22
N LYS A 11 11.76 -12.02 -43.43
CA LYS A 11 10.84 -13.16 -43.32
C LYS A 11 11.08 -14.12 -42.15
N GLY A 12 12.02 -13.85 -41.24
CA GLY A 12 12.18 -14.59 -39.97
C GLY A 12 13.63 -14.64 -39.48
N LEU A 13 13.85 -14.33 -38.21
CA LEU A 13 15.18 -14.37 -37.57
C LEU A 13 15.47 -15.80 -37.06
N THR A 14 16.67 -16.32 -37.35
CA THR A 14 17.19 -17.55 -36.75
C THR A 14 18.31 -17.26 -35.75
N ASP A 15 18.60 -18.22 -34.86
CA ASP A 15 19.67 -18.07 -33.86
C ASP A 15 21.04 -17.90 -34.54
N GLY A 16 21.74 -16.82 -34.23
CA GLY A 16 23.02 -16.43 -34.84
C GLY A 16 22.95 -15.35 -35.93
N ASP A 17 21.76 -14.89 -36.30
CA ASP A 17 21.61 -13.74 -37.22
C ASP A 17 21.89 -12.43 -36.49
N PHE A 18 22.75 -11.57 -37.07
CA PHE A 18 23.05 -10.24 -36.54
C PHE A 18 22.02 -9.23 -37.07
N LEU A 19 21.35 -8.52 -36.17
CA LEU A 19 20.45 -7.41 -36.49
C LEU A 19 21.30 -6.23 -36.96
N LEU A 20 21.28 -5.94 -38.26
CA LEU A 20 21.81 -4.71 -38.87
C LEU A 20 20.77 -4.01 -39.76
N SER A 21 19.53 -4.52 -39.77
CA SER A 21 18.41 -4.09 -40.60
C SER A 21 17.32 -3.45 -39.71
N PRO A 22 16.60 -2.42 -40.19
CA PRO A 22 15.55 -1.71 -39.44
C PRO A 22 14.27 -2.55 -39.23
N SER A 23 14.35 -3.88 -39.32
CA SER A 23 13.24 -4.83 -39.15
C SER A 23 12.72 -4.97 -37.71
N LEU A 24 13.23 -4.19 -36.75
CA LEU A 24 12.64 -3.94 -35.43
C LEU A 24 12.52 -2.43 -35.17
N THR A 25 11.70 -1.80 -36.00
CA THR A 25 11.88 -0.46 -36.59
C THR A 25 11.99 0.73 -35.65
N ASN A 26 11.55 0.64 -34.41
CA ASN A 26 11.47 1.83 -33.56
C ASN A 26 12.28 1.69 -32.26
N LEU A 27 12.31 0.49 -31.67
CA LEU A 27 13.16 0.23 -30.50
C LEU A 27 14.64 0.07 -30.88
N TYR A 28 14.93 -0.59 -32.01
CA TYR A 28 16.31 -0.75 -32.49
C TYR A 28 16.90 0.58 -32.97
N GLU A 29 16.11 1.34 -33.75
CA GLU A 29 16.49 2.67 -34.21
C GLU A 29 16.78 3.61 -33.03
N ALA A 30 15.99 3.55 -31.95
CA ALA A 30 16.24 4.32 -30.74
C ALA A 30 17.54 3.93 -30.00
N VAL A 31 17.94 2.66 -30.03
CA VAL A 31 19.25 2.22 -29.48
C VAL A 31 20.40 2.79 -30.31
N HIS A 32 20.20 2.97 -31.61
CA HIS A 32 21.14 3.63 -32.52
C HIS A 32 21.07 5.15 -32.47
N GLY A 33 20.21 5.72 -31.62
CA GLY A 33 20.07 7.16 -31.44
C GLY A 33 19.17 7.83 -32.47
N ASN A 34 18.45 7.08 -33.30
CA ASN A 34 17.44 7.58 -34.21
C ASN A 34 16.08 7.66 -33.53
N GLY A 35 15.40 8.80 -33.61
CA GLY A 35 14.09 8.98 -32.99
C GLY A 35 13.75 10.44 -32.69
N ILE A 36 12.56 10.66 -32.15
CA ILE A 36 12.06 12.00 -31.82
C ILE A 36 12.76 12.49 -30.56
N MET A 37 13.28 13.72 -30.61
CA MET A 37 13.74 14.43 -29.43
C MET A 37 12.56 15.17 -28.80
N LEU A 38 12.18 14.74 -27.60
CA LEU A 38 11.17 15.45 -26.81
C LEU A 38 11.79 16.70 -26.20
N TYR A 39 11.34 17.86 -26.67
CA TYR A 39 11.65 19.14 -26.01
C TYR A 39 10.94 19.21 -24.64
N GLU A 40 9.77 18.57 -24.55
CA GLU A 40 8.90 18.54 -23.38
C GLU A 40 9.45 17.71 -22.22
N ASP A 41 10.40 16.79 -22.44
CA ASP A 41 10.94 15.95 -21.35
C ASP A 41 11.91 16.74 -20.45
N ALA A 42 12.44 17.87 -20.92
CA ALA A 42 13.24 18.81 -20.15
C ALA A 42 12.43 19.99 -19.56
N ALA A 43 11.13 20.11 -19.89
CA ALA A 43 10.28 21.23 -19.49
C ALA A 43 9.27 20.83 -18.38
N THR A 44 9.21 21.60 -17.29
CA THR A 44 8.40 21.28 -16.09
C THR A 44 7.20 22.22 -15.86
N SER A 45 6.96 23.22 -16.72
CA SER A 45 5.94 24.26 -16.49
C SER A 45 4.65 24.11 -17.32
N THR A 46 3.55 23.80 -16.62
CA THR A 46 2.16 24.31 -16.77
C THR A 46 1.43 24.32 -18.11
N SER A 47 1.90 23.62 -19.13
CA SER A 47 1.00 23.13 -20.17
C SER A 47 0.99 21.61 -20.06
N GLY A 48 -0.17 20.99 -19.75
CA GLY A 48 -0.32 19.54 -19.52
C GLY A 48 0.04 18.64 -20.72
N ARG A 49 0.78 19.18 -21.70
CA ARG A 49 1.20 18.63 -22.98
C ARG A 49 2.13 17.42 -22.83
N ARG A 50 3.10 17.45 -21.90
CA ARG A 50 3.99 16.28 -21.62
C ARG A 50 3.19 15.01 -21.29
N ASN A 51 2.05 15.18 -20.63
CA ASN A 51 1.18 14.10 -20.20
C ASN A 51 -0.01 13.87 -21.16
N THR A 52 -0.08 14.60 -22.27
CA THR A 52 -1.13 14.49 -23.28
C THR A 52 -0.52 13.96 -24.58
N PRO A 53 -0.58 12.64 -24.85
CA PRO A 53 0.09 12.03 -26.01
C PRO A 53 -0.27 12.67 -27.37
N ALA A 54 -1.48 13.22 -27.51
CA ALA A 54 -1.95 13.90 -28.71
C ALA A 54 -1.33 15.30 -28.94
N SER A 55 -0.67 15.86 -27.92
CA SER A 55 0.00 17.17 -27.99
C SER A 55 1.52 17.06 -28.14
N LEU A 56 2.07 15.85 -28.12
CA LEU A 56 3.50 15.60 -28.28
C LEU A 56 3.91 15.59 -29.77
N PRO A 57 5.17 15.93 -30.09
CA PRO A 57 5.71 15.86 -31.44
C PRO A 57 5.47 14.51 -32.12
N GLY A 58 5.22 14.54 -33.41
CA GLY A 58 4.89 13.38 -34.23
C GLY A 58 3.49 12.81 -34.02
N ALA A 59 2.67 13.35 -33.10
CA ALA A 59 1.29 12.88 -32.93
C ALA A 59 0.49 13.08 -34.22
N ILE A 60 -0.27 12.05 -34.62
CA ILE A 60 -1.08 12.08 -35.84
C ILE A 60 -2.56 12.06 -35.49
N SER A 61 -3.31 12.98 -36.10
CA SER A 61 -4.77 12.93 -36.17
C SER A 61 -5.20 12.89 -37.64
N ALA A 62 -6.33 12.24 -37.93
CA ALA A 62 -6.78 12.05 -39.30
C ALA A 62 -8.22 12.56 -39.50
N SER A 63 -8.47 13.11 -40.66
CA SER A 63 -9.80 13.35 -41.23
C SER A 63 -9.90 12.67 -42.60
N VAL A 64 -10.98 12.91 -43.35
CA VAL A 64 -11.19 12.29 -44.66
C VAL A 64 -10.07 12.73 -45.62
N ASN A 65 -9.16 11.81 -45.94
CA ASN A 65 -7.97 11.99 -46.81
C ASN A 65 -6.93 13.00 -46.35
N VAL A 66 -6.96 13.43 -45.10
CA VAL A 66 -6.00 14.42 -44.58
C VAL A 66 -5.46 13.96 -43.25
N LEU A 67 -4.14 13.98 -43.11
CA LEU A 67 -3.43 13.79 -41.86
C LEU A 67 -2.98 15.14 -41.32
N THR A 68 -3.15 15.35 -40.01
CA THR A 68 -2.52 16.45 -39.28
C THR A 68 -1.49 15.86 -38.33
N ILE A 69 -0.22 16.22 -38.55
CA ILE A 69 0.94 15.71 -37.84
C ILE A 69 1.56 16.86 -37.05
N LYS A 70 1.76 16.67 -35.74
CA LYS A 70 2.48 17.63 -34.89
C LYS A 70 3.96 17.64 -35.26
N GLY A 71 4.51 18.80 -35.62
CA GLY A 71 5.92 19.00 -35.96
C GLY A 71 6.87 18.75 -34.78
N GLY A 72 8.17 18.75 -35.04
CA GLY A 72 9.17 18.58 -33.99
C GLY A 72 10.57 18.35 -34.52
N TYR A 73 11.44 17.80 -33.68
CA TYR A 73 12.82 17.46 -34.04
C TYR A 73 13.07 15.98 -33.87
N ALA A 74 13.77 15.39 -34.83
CA ALA A 74 14.23 14.00 -34.76
C ALA A 74 15.73 13.92 -35.03
N VAL A 75 16.38 12.95 -34.42
CA VAL A 75 17.73 12.52 -34.83
C VAL A 75 17.55 11.40 -35.85
N ILE A 76 18.17 11.56 -37.01
CA ILE A 76 18.26 10.53 -38.05
C ILE A 76 19.72 10.50 -38.50
N ASP A 77 20.39 9.37 -38.29
CA ASP A 77 21.78 9.14 -38.68
C ASP A 77 22.77 10.17 -38.06
N GLY A 78 22.53 10.51 -36.79
CA GLY A 78 23.32 11.52 -36.07
C GLY A 78 23.01 12.98 -36.44
N LEU A 79 22.14 13.22 -37.42
CA LEU A 79 21.68 14.55 -37.82
C LEU A 79 20.39 14.92 -37.10
N VAL A 80 20.32 16.15 -36.57
CA VAL A 80 19.06 16.74 -36.10
C VAL A 80 18.30 17.32 -37.29
N VAL A 81 17.11 16.78 -37.57
CA VAL A 81 16.18 17.26 -38.59
C VAL A 81 14.92 17.82 -37.93
N ASP A 82 14.41 18.94 -38.44
CA ASP A 82 13.09 19.45 -38.07
C ASP A 82 12.03 18.83 -39.00
N PHE A 83 11.00 18.20 -38.45
CA PHE A 83 9.91 17.63 -39.25
C PHE A 83 8.62 18.40 -39.02
N GLY A 84 7.79 18.50 -40.06
CA GLY A 84 6.49 19.19 -39.99
C GLY A 84 6.57 20.67 -39.61
N GLY A 85 7.69 21.35 -39.90
CA GLY A 85 7.90 22.76 -39.55
C GLY A 85 8.43 23.02 -38.14
N GLY A 86 8.75 21.97 -37.37
CA GLY A 86 9.33 22.09 -36.03
C GLY A 86 8.33 22.68 -35.02
N TYR A 87 8.76 23.73 -34.31
CA TYR A 87 7.96 24.43 -33.29
C TYR A 87 7.71 25.88 -33.70
N ASP A 88 6.56 26.42 -33.30
CA ASP A 88 6.20 27.82 -33.51
C ASP A 88 7.14 28.77 -32.76
N ALA A 89 7.73 29.72 -33.48
CA ALA A 89 8.70 30.68 -32.94
C ALA A 89 8.18 31.64 -31.84
N GLY A 90 6.88 31.59 -31.51
CA GLY A 90 6.23 32.49 -30.54
C GLY A 90 5.52 31.83 -29.36
N ASN A 91 5.29 30.51 -29.37
CA ASN A 91 4.59 29.79 -28.30
C ASN A 91 5.18 28.41 -27.97
N ASP A 92 6.28 28.03 -28.65
CA ASP A 92 6.96 26.73 -28.50
C ASP A 92 5.98 25.54 -28.58
N ASP A 93 4.94 25.68 -29.42
CA ASP A 93 3.99 24.62 -29.73
C ASP A 93 4.43 23.89 -31.00
N PRO A 94 4.34 22.54 -31.05
CA PRO A 94 4.53 21.79 -32.29
C PRO A 94 3.62 22.33 -33.41
N VAL A 95 4.21 22.68 -34.55
CA VAL A 95 3.47 23.19 -35.71
C VAL A 95 2.52 22.10 -36.25
N ASP A 96 1.28 22.44 -36.56
CA ASP A 96 0.34 21.51 -37.20
C ASP A 96 0.63 21.38 -38.70
N PHE A 97 1.35 20.32 -39.08
CA PHE A 97 1.61 20.00 -40.48
C PHE A 97 0.46 19.19 -41.07
N THR A 98 -0.16 19.72 -42.12
CA THR A 98 -1.28 19.07 -42.82
C THR A 98 -0.78 18.37 -44.08
N LEU A 99 -1.01 17.07 -44.18
CA LEU A 99 -0.66 16.23 -45.33
C LEU A 99 -1.92 15.63 -45.96
N GLU A 100 -2.20 15.98 -47.21
CA GLU A 100 -3.26 15.35 -47.99
C GLU A 100 -2.77 14.01 -48.56
N LEU A 101 -3.51 12.92 -48.31
CA LEU A 101 -3.22 11.58 -48.82
C LEU A 101 -3.70 11.45 -50.27
N LYS A 102 -2.77 11.56 -51.22
CA LYS A 102 -3.01 11.47 -52.66
C LYS A 102 -1.97 10.56 -53.32
N SER A 103 -2.21 10.14 -54.55
CA SER A 103 -1.24 9.33 -55.31
C SER A 103 0.14 10.00 -55.47
N THR A 104 0.21 11.34 -55.41
CA THR A 104 1.44 12.14 -55.53
C THR A 104 2.21 12.36 -54.23
N THR A 105 1.57 12.16 -53.08
CA THR A 105 2.17 12.34 -51.74
C THR A 105 2.58 11.03 -51.08
N ILE A 106 2.13 9.90 -51.62
CA ILE A 106 2.54 8.56 -51.19
C ILE A 106 3.75 8.11 -52.02
N GLU A 107 4.84 7.75 -51.33
CA GLU A 107 6.05 7.21 -51.96
C GLU A 107 5.74 5.87 -52.62
N GLY A 108 6.20 5.68 -53.86
CA GLY A 108 5.88 4.51 -54.70
C GLY A 108 4.56 4.58 -55.47
N GLY A 109 3.70 5.59 -55.20
CA GLY A 109 2.43 5.81 -55.89
C GLY A 109 1.28 4.93 -55.39
N GLY A 110 0.26 5.53 -54.78
CA GLY A 110 -0.89 4.80 -54.22
C GLY A 110 -1.86 4.23 -55.27
N THR A 111 -2.45 3.06 -54.97
CA THR A 111 -3.57 2.47 -55.75
C THR A 111 -4.94 2.81 -55.12
N GLN A 112 -5.88 3.32 -55.92
CA GLN A 112 -7.23 3.70 -55.46
C GLN A 112 -8.05 2.51 -54.91
N LEU A 113 -8.80 2.74 -53.82
CA LEU A 113 -9.70 1.75 -53.21
C LEU A 113 -11.06 1.70 -53.92
N THR A 114 -11.18 0.80 -54.89
CA THR A 114 -12.39 0.70 -55.73
C THR A 114 -13.56 -0.10 -55.13
N ASN A 115 -13.32 -0.99 -54.16
CA ASN A 115 -14.32 -1.87 -53.54
C ASN A 115 -14.62 -1.46 -52.09
N ALA A 116 -15.90 -1.52 -51.66
CA ALA A 116 -16.35 -1.22 -50.30
C ALA A 116 -15.61 -2.00 -49.20
N SER A 117 -15.12 -3.20 -49.52
CA SER A 117 -14.35 -4.03 -48.58
C SER A 117 -12.83 -3.88 -48.70
N HIS A 118 -12.32 -2.97 -49.54
CA HIS A 118 -10.88 -2.74 -49.60
C HIS A 118 -10.38 -2.08 -48.33
N THR A 119 -9.29 -2.64 -47.79
CA THR A 119 -8.51 -2.05 -46.71
C THR A 119 -7.02 -2.17 -47.02
N ALA A 120 -6.23 -1.23 -46.50
CA ALA A 120 -4.77 -1.23 -46.61
C ALA A 120 -4.14 -0.66 -45.33
N LEU A 121 -2.83 -0.83 -45.18
CA LEU A 121 -2.03 -0.14 -44.17
C LEU A 121 -1.18 0.94 -44.84
N LEU A 122 -1.08 2.12 -44.22
CA LEU A 122 -0.10 3.14 -44.58
C LEU A 122 0.91 3.27 -43.45
N VAL A 123 2.18 3.47 -43.77
CA VAL A 123 3.23 3.77 -42.80
C VAL A 123 3.66 5.21 -42.99
N VAL A 124 3.62 5.99 -41.92
CA VAL A 124 4.13 7.35 -41.86
C VAL A 124 5.48 7.32 -41.17
N TYR A 125 6.53 7.78 -41.83
CA TYR A 125 7.90 7.74 -41.33
C TYR A 125 8.65 9.06 -41.60
N LEU A 126 9.72 9.28 -40.85
CA LEU A 126 10.63 10.39 -41.01
C LEU A 126 11.89 9.97 -41.76
N SER A 127 12.42 10.86 -42.59
CA SER A 127 13.70 10.70 -43.28
C SER A 127 14.44 12.05 -43.41
N THR A 128 15.68 12.03 -43.88
CA THR A 128 16.47 13.25 -44.10
C THR A 128 15.98 14.11 -45.29
N ASN A 129 14.86 13.75 -45.94
CA ASN A 129 14.30 14.50 -47.08
C ASN A 129 13.62 15.81 -46.68
N GLY A 130 14.36 16.92 -46.77
CA GLY A 130 13.84 18.26 -46.47
C GLY A 130 12.74 18.77 -47.42
N ALA A 131 12.64 18.24 -48.64
CA ALA A 131 11.62 18.69 -49.60
C ALA A 131 10.18 18.32 -49.19
N SER A 132 10.02 17.30 -48.35
CA SER A 132 8.72 16.83 -47.83
C SER A 132 8.52 17.20 -46.35
N SER A 133 9.21 18.24 -45.86
CA SER A 133 9.24 18.59 -44.42
C SER A 133 9.64 17.39 -43.54
N HIS A 134 10.54 16.55 -44.07
CA HIS A 134 11.07 15.33 -43.44
C HIS A 134 10.04 14.23 -43.14
N ILE A 135 8.81 14.33 -43.64
CA ILE A 135 7.72 13.34 -43.47
C ILE A 135 7.46 12.62 -44.80
N GLN A 136 7.36 11.29 -44.75
CA GLN A 136 7.03 10.45 -45.89
C GLN A 136 5.95 9.42 -45.53
N VAL A 137 5.20 8.96 -46.53
CA VAL A 137 4.12 7.99 -46.37
C VAL A 137 4.22 6.92 -47.45
N GLU A 138 4.15 5.65 -47.06
CA GLU A 138 4.11 4.51 -47.97
C GLU A 138 2.81 3.72 -47.76
N MET A 139 2.21 3.20 -48.84
CA MET A 139 0.97 2.41 -48.76
C MET A 139 1.21 0.94 -49.14
N GLY A 140 0.72 0.03 -48.31
CA GLY A 140 0.77 -1.41 -48.54
C GLY A 140 -0.25 -1.89 -49.58
N SER A 141 -0.18 -3.19 -49.89
CA SER A 141 -1.10 -3.83 -50.84
C SER A 141 -2.55 -3.88 -50.33
N LEU A 142 -3.50 -3.76 -51.26
CA LEU A 142 -4.93 -3.77 -50.95
C LEU A 142 -5.42 -5.19 -50.64
N VAL A 143 -6.23 -5.36 -49.59
CA VAL A 143 -6.89 -6.64 -49.27
C VAL A 143 -8.41 -6.49 -49.19
N THR A 144 -9.14 -7.53 -49.60
CA THR A 144 -10.62 -7.60 -49.56
C THR A 144 -11.16 -8.40 -48.36
N SER A 145 -10.32 -9.25 -47.75
CA SER A 145 -10.61 -10.00 -46.52
C SER A 145 -9.31 -10.39 -45.82
N GLY A 146 -9.27 -10.30 -44.49
CA GLY A 146 -8.05 -10.53 -43.69
C GLY A 146 -7.38 -9.23 -43.24
N PHE A 147 -6.29 -9.35 -42.48
CA PHE A 147 -5.52 -8.18 -42.03
C PHE A 147 -4.54 -7.75 -43.14
N PRO A 148 -4.46 -6.47 -43.53
CA PRO A 148 -3.54 -6.03 -44.57
C PRO A 148 -2.08 -6.14 -44.11
N VAL A 149 -1.15 -6.35 -45.05
CA VAL A 149 0.29 -6.43 -44.77
C VAL A 149 0.88 -5.02 -44.70
N THR A 150 1.80 -4.79 -43.78
CA THR A 150 2.51 -3.50 -43.65
C THR A 150 3.48 -3.34 -44.84
N PRO A 151 3.57 -2.16 -45.47
CA PRO A 151 4.62 -1.89 -46.46
C PRO A 151 6.02 -2.07 -45.85
N GLU A 152 7.04 -2.31 -46.68
CA GLU A 152 8.40 -2.62 -46.22
C GLU A 152 9.51 -1.88 -46.97
N ALA A 153 9.21 -1.07 -48.01
CA ALA A 153 10.26 -0.44 -48.81
C ALA A 153 11.03 0.63 -48.01
N PHE A 154 10.36 1.37 -47.12
CA PHE A 154 10.99 2.33 -46.21
C PHE A 154 12.05 1.72 -45.27
N LEU A 155 12.06 0.39 -45.09
CA LEU A 155 13.05 -0.35 -44.30
C LEU A 155 14.34 -0.64 -45.08
N GLU A 156 14.28 -0.67 -46.40
CA GLU A 156 15.46 -0.96 -47.23
C GLU A 156 16.05 0.32 -47.81
N ASP A 157 15.19 1.21 -48.31
CA ASP A 157 15.57 2.46 -48.95
C ASP A 157 14.44 3.49 -48.83
N ALA A 158 14.45 4.26 -47.74
CA ALA A 158 13.47 5.32 -47.48
C ALA A 158 13.27 6.27 -48.68
N LYS A 159 14.34 6.53 -49.45
CA LYS A 159 14.32 7.15 -50.78
C LYS A 159 15.67 6.97 -51.49
N SER A 160 15.65 6.42 -52.70
CA SER A 160 16.88 6.09 -53.45
C SER A 160 17.82 7.26 -53.74
N SER A 161 17.31 8.49 -53.76
CA SER A 161 18.09 9.72 -54.01
C SER A 161 18.82 10.29 -52.79
N LEU A 162 18.58 9.78 -51.58
CA LEU A 162 19.20 10.29 -50.34
C LEU A 162 20.47 9.51 -49.99
N SER A 163 21.47 10.19 -49.42
CA SER A 163 22.69 9.56 -48.91
C SER A 163 22.48 8.87 -47.55
N SER A 164 21.60 9.40 -46.70
CA SER A 164 21.16 8.69 -45.48
C SER A 164 20.03 7.71 -45.80
N LYS A 165 20.18 6.46 -45.36
CA LYS A 165 19.21 5.36 -45.57
C LYS A 165 18.42 5.02 -44.30
N GLN A 166 18.62 5.77 -43.22
CA GLN A 166 17.93 5.57 -41.94
C GLN A 166 16.54 6.24 -41.96
N SER A 167 15.56 5.64 -41.29
CA SER A 167 14.22 6.18 -41.14
C SER A 167 13.66 5.83 -39.75
N THR A 168 12.73 6.65 -39.24
CA THR A 168 12.01 6.33 -37.99
C THR A 168 10.50 6.44 -38.21
N VAL A 169 9.73 5.46 -37.74
CA VAL A 169 8.29 5.39 -38.02
C VAL A 169 7.50 6.17 -36.97
N LEU A 170 6.60 7.04 -37.43
CA LEU A 170 5.70 7.79 -36.56
C LEU A 170 4.45 6.99 -36.22
N ALA A 171 3.80 6.39 -37.23
CA ALA A 171 2.57 5.63 -37.05
C ALA A 171 2.33 4.65 -38.21
N VAL A 172 1.52 3.63 -37.93
CA VAL A 172 0.88 2.79 -38.95
C VAL A 172 -0.62 3.11 -38.95
N LEU A 173 -1.19 3.39 -40.12
CA LEU A 173 -2.58 3.75 -40.30
C LEU A 173 -3.32 2.63 -41.00
N LYS A 174 -4.51 2.26 -40.52
CA LYS A 174 -5.44 1.41 -41.27
C LYS A 174 -6.43 2.28 -42.02
N VAL A 175 -6.54 2.04 -43.31
CA VAL A 175 -7.47 2.74 -44.19
C VAL A 175 -8.51 1.80 -44.76
N ALA A 176 -9.70 2.34 -45.00
CA ALA A 176 -10.81 1.69 -45.69
C ALA A 176 -11.31 2.58 -46.82
N ARG A 177 -12.15 2.02 -47.70
CA ARG A 177 -12.74 2.79 -48.79
C ARG A 177 -13.68 3.88 -48.26
N ASP A 178 -13.48 5.10 -48.74
CA ASP A 178 -14.44 6.19 -48.64
C ASP A 178 -15.23 6.33 -49.95
N ALA A 179 -16.56 6.38 -49.85
CA ALA A 179 -17.45 6.48 -51.00
C ALA A 179 -17.91 7.92 -51.29
N SER A 180 -17.43 8.92 -50.54
CA SER A 180 -17.99 10.27 -50.52
C SER A 180 -17.50 11.24 -51.62
N GLY A 181 -16.61 10.82 -52.53
CA GLY A 181 -16.38 11.47 -53.83
C GLY A 181 -15.98 12.95 -53.78
N GLY A 182 -15.02 13.32 -52.93
CA GLY A 182 -14.48 14.69 -52.84
C GLY A 182 -13.47 15.04 -53.94
N THR A 183 -13.35 16.32 -54.31
CA THR A 183 -12.51 16.85 -55.42
C THR A 183 -11.00 16.62 -55.25
N ASN A 184 -10.56 16.12 -54.09
CA ASN A 184 -9.16 15.90 -53.70
C ASN A 184 -8.88 14.48 -53.17
N ASN A 185 -9.81 13.52 -53.33
CA ASN A 185 -9.67 12.13 -52.88
C ASN A 185 -9.41 11.18 -54.06
N ASP A 186 -8.24 11.23 -54.69
CA ASP A 186 -7.93 10.38 -55.85
C ASP A 186 -7.74 8.90 -55.48
N LEU A 187 -7.49 8.59 -54.21
CA LEU A 187 -7.27 7.22 -53.69
C LEU A 187 -8.50 6.59 -53.02
N ASP A 188 -9.61 7.32 -52.86
CA ASP A 188 -10.85 6.90 -52.18
C ASP A 188 -10.61 6.34 -50.75
N LEU A 189 -9.82 7.06 -49.94
CA LEU A 189 -9.38 6.59 -48.61
C LEU A 189 -10.15 7.25 -47.45
N THR A 190 -10.34 6.50 -46.37
CA THR A 190 -10.60 7.06 -45.03
C THR A 190 -9.79 6.31 -44.00
N VAL A 191 -9.22 7.03 -43.04
CA VAL A 191 -8.43 6.44 -41.94
C VAL A 191 -9.40 5.91 -40.88
N THR A 192 -9.36 4.60 -40.65
CA THR A 192 -10.21 3.96 -39.62
C THR A 192 -9.50 3.86 -38.28
N ASP A 193 -8.21 3.53 -38.29
CA ASP A 193 -7.43 3.31 -37.08
C ASP A 193 -6.02 3.91 -37.23
N ILE A 194 -5.50 4.48 -36.14
CA ILE A 194 -4.14 5.03 -36.05
C ILE A 194 -3.39 4.25 -34.97
N TYR A 195 -2.32 3.57 -35.36
CA TYR A 195 -1.40 2.90 -34.44
C TYR A 195 -0.17 3.77 -34.23
N ASP A 196 -0.06 4.40 -33.06
CA ASP A 196 1.07 5.25 -32.68
C ASP A 196 2.32 4.40 -32.43
N MET A 197 3.39 4.70 -33.16
CA MET A 197 4.65 3.97 -33.08
C MET A 197 5.81 4.84 -32.57
N ARG A 198 5.58 6.11 -32.23
CA ARG A 198 6.64 7.07 -31.90
C ARG A 198 7.63 6.54 -30.88
N THR A 199 8.92 6.74 -31.13
CA THR A 199 9.97 6.43 -30.18
C THR A 199 10.79 7.66 -29.82
N PHE A 200 11.08 7.76 -28.54
CA PHE A 200 11.77 8.88 -27.93
C PHE A 200 13.12 8.43 -27.37
N ILE A 201 14.18 9.14 -27.72
CA ILE A 201 15.53 8.90 -27.21
C ILE A 201 15.75 9.74 -25.94
N ARG A 202 16.22 9.12 -24.85
CA ARG A 202 16.54 9.81 -23.58
C ARG A 202 18.06 9.86 -23.32
N PRO A 203 18.63 11.01 -22.96
CA PRO A 203 20.09 11.21 -22.93
C PRO A 203 20.73 10.85 -21.57
N ASN A 204 20.71 9.58 -21.14
CA ASN A 204 21.22 9.21 -19.80
C ASN A 204 22.04 7.90 -19.69
N ALA A 205 23.05 7.74 -20.56
CA ALA A 205 24.13 6.73 -20.45
C ALA A 205 25.52 7.38 -20.71
N PRO A 206 26.66 6.77 -20.31
CA PRO A 206 27.98 7.32 -20.63
C PRO A 206 28.16 7.49 -22.14
N LEU A 207 28.49 8.72 -22.56
CA LEU A 207 28.57 9.11 -23.95
C LEU A 207 29.93 8.69 -24.54
N TYR A 208 29.93 7.56 -25.26
CA TYR A 208 31.07 7.17 -26.10
C TYR A 208 31.02 7.99 -27.39
N MET A 209 32.11 8.70 -27.71
CA MET A 209 32.16 9.65 -28.83
C MET A 209 33.21 9.21 -29.84
N ALA A 210 32.81 9.07 -31.11
CA ALA A 210 33.75 8.92 -32.22
C ALA A 210 34.26 10.32 -32.65
N PRO A 211 35.54 10.45 -33.09
CA PRO A 211 36.01 11.70 -33.68
C PRO A 211 35.26 11.99 -35.00
N MET A 212 34.62 13.16 -35.09
CA MET A 212 33.88 13.60 -36.27
C MET A 212 34.81 14.23 -37.31
N THR A 213 34.61 13.87 -38.58
CA THR A 213 35.32 14.38 -39.76
C THR A 213 34.38 14.35 -40.96
N LYS A 214 34.61 15.23 -41.94
CA LYS A 214 33.95 15.16 -43.26
C LYS A 214 34.71 14.25 -44.25
N ASP A 215 35.89 13.78 -43.88
CA ASP A 215 36.72 12.92 -44.73
C ASP A 215 36.39 11.43 -44.56
N ASP A 216 37.13 10.59 -45.28
CA ASP A 216 37.17 9.14 -45.06
C ASP A 216 37.57 8.80 -43.60
N VAL A 217 37.15 7.61 -43.16
CA VAL A 217 37.47 7.08 -41.83
C VAL A 217 39.00 7.14 -41.59
N ALA A 218 39.39 7.71 -40.44
CA ALA A 218 40.78 7.94 -40.02
C ALA A 218 41.55 9.06 -40.75
N VAL A 219 40.88 9.91 -41.54
CA VAL A 219 41.44 11.14 -42.12
C VAL A 219 40.78 12.37 -41.47
N TYR A 220 41.57 13.37 -41.06
CA TYR A 220 41.09 14.53 -40.29
C TYR A 220 41.51 15.89 -40.89
N THR A 221 41.56 15.97 -42.23
CA THR A 221 41.92 17.19 -42.95
C THR A 221 40.77 18.20 -42.92
N ASN A 222 39.53 17.74 -43.13
CA ASN A 222 38.27 18.48 -43.04
C ASN A 222 37.58 18.21 -41.69
N ARG A 223 38.27 18.57 -40.60
CA ARG A 223 37.81 18.45 -39.22
C ARG A 223 36.58 19.30 -38.90
N ILE A 224 35.70 18.79 -38.05
CA ILE A 224 34.50 19.50 -37.58
C ILE A 224 34.87 20.30 -36.33
N ASN A 225 35.39 21.52 -36.48
CA ASN A 225 35.83 22.37 -35.36
C ASN A 225 34.89 23.55 -35.04
N LYS A 226 33.75 23.64 -35.74
CA LYS A 226 32.71 24.66 -35.53
C LYS A 226 31.33 24.06 -35.81
N HIS A 227 30.30 24.57 -35.14
CA HIS A 227 28.91 24.11 -35.28
C HIS A 227 28.37 24.22 -36.71
N THR A 228 28.78 25.23 -37.49
CA THR A 228 28.37 25.39 -38.89
C THR A 228 28.85 24.26 -39.80
N LEU A 229 29.91 23.53 -39.40
CA LEU A 229 30.40 22.38 -40.15
C LEU A 229 29.61 21.10 -39.84
N ILE A 230 28.92 21.03 -38.69
CA ILE A 230 28.01 19.92 -38.35
C ILE A 230 26.82 19.93 -39.32
N ASP A 231 26.29 21.11 -39.64
CA ASP A 231 25.20 21.25 -40.62
C ASP A 231 25.57 20.79 -42.02
N GLY A 232 26.86 20.73 -42.36
CA GLY A 232 27.33 20.33 -43.70
C GLY A 232 27.96 18.92 -43.75
N MET A 233 27.73 18.08 -42.74
CA MET A 233 28.45 16.81 -42.57
C MET A 233 28.17 15.78 -43.68
N HIS A 234 26.94 15.70 -44.20
CA HIS A 234 26.53 14.68 -45.18
C HIS A 234 26.58 15.14 -46.65
N GLY A 235 27.04 16.36 -46.94
CA GLY A 235 27.11 16.90 -48.30
C GLY A 235 26.21 18.13 -48.47
N GLY A 236 26.78 19.22 -49.01
CA GLY A 236 26.11 20.51 -49.02
C GLY A 236 24.94 20.61 -50.02
N SER A 237 24.02 21.53 -49.72
CA SER A 237 22.82 21.93 -50.49
C SER A 237 21.51 21.32 -49.97
N ASN A 238 21.25 20.03 -50.22
CA ASN A 238 19.93 19.43 -49.94
C ASN A 238 19.91 18.52 -48.69
N GLU A 239 21.07 18.26 -48.08
CA GLU A 239 21.23 17.39 -46.89
C GLU A 239 21.86 18.17 -45.73
N ASN A 240 21.64 19.48 -45.71
CA ASN A 240 22.13 20.36 -44.66
C ASN A 240 21.32 20.15 -43.38
N GLY A 241 22.01 19.97 -42.26
CA GLY A 241 21.42 20.04 -40.92
C GLY A 241 20.94 21.44 -40.56
N SER A 242 20.13 21.51 -39.52
CA SER A 242 19.59 22.77 -38.96
C SER A 242 20.17 23.06 -37.56
N PHE A 243 21.30 22.46 -37.20
CA PHE A 243 21.92 22.61 -35.88
C PHE A 243 22.27 24.07 -35.57
N THR A 244 22.72 24.86 -36.55
CA THR A 244 22.98 26.30 -36.36
C THR A 244 21.73 27.07 -35.93
N ALA A 245 20.57 26.76 -36.52
CA ALA A 245 19.29 27.42 -36.23
C ALA A 245 18.50 26.76 -35.08
N SER A 246 18.85 25.53 -34.70
CA SER A 246 18.20 24.80 -33.62
C SER A 246 18.43 25.46 -32.25
N LYS A 247 17.68 25.05 -31.21
CA LYS A 247 17.94 25.42 -29.81
C LYS A 247 18.74 24.38 -29.03
N PHE A 248 19.13 23.28 -29.66
CA PHE A 248 19.85 22.20 -28.99
C PHE A 248 21.33 22.54 -28.80
N GLY A 249 21.92 22.05 -27.72
CA GLY A 249 23.37 22.00 -27.54
C GLY A 249 23.93 20.69 -28.10
N ALA A 250 25.15 20.71 -28.61
CA ALA A 250 25.85 19.49 -29.03
C ALA A 250 27.23 19.45 -28.41
N LEU A 251 27.61 18.26 -27.96
CA LEU A 251 28.97 17.91 -27.56
C LEU A 251 29.51 16.94 -28.62
N TRP A 252 30.66 17.23 -29.20
CA TRP A 252 31.32 16.33 -30.15
C TRP A 252 32.83 16.33 -29.96
N MET A 253 33.48 15.25 -30.41
CA MET A 253 34.95 15.16 -30.43
C MET A 253 35.43 15.21 -31.88
N THR A 254 36.60 15.81 -32.13
CA THR A 254 37.32 15.76 -33.41
C THR A 254 38.83 15.72 -33.14
N LYS A 255 39.67 15.91 -34.16
CA LYS A 255 41.13 16.00 -34.05
C LYS A 255 41.64 17.43 -34.29
N ASN A 256 42.73 17.83 -33.63
CA ASN A 256 43.45 19.07 -33.95
C ASN A 256 44.42 18.87 -35.13
N THR A 257 45.16 19.92 -35.49
CA THR A 257 46.17 19.88 -36.57
C THR A 257 47.34 18.93 -36.30
N SER A 258 47.50 18.47 -35.05
CA SER A 258 48.53 17.53 -34.62
C SER A 258 47.99 16.11 -34.40
N ASP A 259 46.77 15.81 -34.87
CA ASP A 259 46.05 14.52 -34.72
C ASP A 259 45.71 14.12 -33.26
N GLU A 260 45.71 15.09 -32.35
CA GLU A 260 45.29 14.90 -30.96
C GLU A 260 43.77 15.06 -30.83
N SER A 261 43.15 14.25 -29.99
CA SER A 261 41.70 14.29 -29.78
C SER A 261 41.29 15.56 -29.04
N VAL A 262 40.27 16.26 -29.53
CA VAL A 262 39.75 17.51 -28.95
C VAL A 262 38.23 17.45 -28.83
N LEU A 263 37.73 17.82 -27.65
CA LEU A 263 36.32 17.92 -27.32
C LEU A 263 35.80 19.34 -27.56
N TYR A 264 34.65 19.44 -28.21
CA TYR A 264 33.92 20.67 -28.50
C TYR A 264 32.50 20.61 -27.96
N PHE A 265 32.01 21.75 -27.47
CA PHE A 265 30.62 21.99 -27.13
C PHE A 265 30.10 23.17 -27.94
N SER A 266 28.84 23.14 -28.38
CA SER A 266 28.18 24.28 -29.00
C SER A 266 26.77 24.49 -28.45
N GLY A 267 26.43 25.76 -28.25
CA GLY A 267 25.13 26.22 -27.79
C GLY A 267 24.92 27.69 -28.12
N GLU A 268 23.69 28.17 -27.95
CA GLU A 268 23.35 29.58 -28.12
C GLU A 268 23.67 30.40 -26.86
N GLN A 269 24.30 31.56 -27.04
CA GLN A 269 24.51 32.57 -26.01
C GLN A 269 24.30 33.96 -26.64
N GLY A 270 23.50 34.84 -26.02
CA GLY A 270 23.32 36.21 -26.54
C GLY A 270 22.79 36.29 -27.97
N SER A 271 21.81 35.45 -28.33
CA SER A 271 21.18 35.37 -29.67
C SER A 271 22.08 34.87 -30.81
N ALA A 272 23.28 34.37 -30.51
CA ALA A 272 24.17 33.74 -31.47
C ALA A 272 24.68 32.39 -30.96
N ARG A 273 24.95 31.44 -31.87
CA ARG A 273 25.52 30.14 -31.52
C ARG A 273 27.05 30.19 -31.54
N TYR A 274 27.67 29.65 -30.50
CA TYR A 274 29.12 29.58 -30.37
C TYR A 274 29.59 28.13 -30.24
N SER A 275 30.85 27.89 -30.59
CA SER A 275 31.51 26.59 -30.40
C SER A 275 32.72 26.79 -29.50
N TRP A 276 32.69 26.15 -28.34
CA TRP A 276 33.74 26.16 -27.34
C TRP A 276 34.51 24.86 -27.39
N ARG A 277 35.84 24.94 -27.41
CA ARG A 277 36.72 23.81 -27.16
C ARG A 277 36.79 23.58 -25.64
N LEU A 278 36.53 22.36 -25.18
CA LEU A 278 36.56 22.00 -23.76
C LEU A 278 37.88 21.33 -23.32
N GLY A 279 38.69 20.84 -24.26
CA GLY A 279 40.03 20.31 -23.99
C GLY A 279 40.43 19.16 -24.91
N PRO A 280 41.67 18.62 -24.80
CA PRO A 280 42.77 19.04 -23.94
C PRO A 280 43.48 20.30 -24.48
N ASN A 281 44.12 21.08 -23.59
CA ASN A 281 44.85 22.30 -23.92
C ASN A 281 46.35 21.99 -24.13
N ALA A 282 46.96 22.50 -25.21
CA ALA A 282 48.38 22.33 -25.46
C ALA A 282 49.21 23.23 -24.53
N VAL A 283 50.23 22.63 -23.88
CA VAL A 283 51.19 23.32 -23.02
C VAL A 283 52.46 23.59 -23.84
N ILE A 284 52.83 24.85 -23.99
CA ILE A 284 54.06 25.25 -24.68
C ILE A 284 55.16 25.45 -23.63
N LEU A 285 56.15 24.55 -23.65
CA LEU A 285 57.40 24.66 -22.89
C LEU A 285 58.46 25.28 -23.80
N ASN A 286 59.06 26.40 -23.40
CA ASN A 286 60.18 26.98 -24.13
C ASN A 286 61.30 27.37 -23.17
N GLU A 287 62.43 26.66 -23.27
CA GLU A 287 63.48 26.66 -22.24
C GLU A 287 64.47 27.82 -22.32
N ASN A 288 64.40 28.73 -23.30
CA ASN A 288 65.27 29.92 -23.38
C ASN A 288 64.64 31.02 -24.26
N MET A 289 63.58 31.64 -23.76
CA MET A 289 62.82 32.66 -24.51
C MET A 289 63.66 33.95 -24.66
N THR A 290 64.28 34.16 -25.82
CA THR A 290 65.04 35.39 -26.17
C THR A 290 64.46 36.13 -27.38
N SER A 291 63.35 35.63 -27.95
CA SER A 291 62.69 36.15 -29.16
C SER A 291 61.16 36.17 -29.02
N THR A 292 60.48 36.82 -29.97
CA THR A 292 59.01 36.90 -30.05
C THR A 292 58.39 35.52 -30.34
N VAL A 293 57.41 35.10 -29.52
CA VAL A 293 56.61 33.89 -29.73
C VAL A 293 55.23 34.25 -30.26
N THR A 294 54.92 33.73 -31.44
CA THR A 294 53.63 33.93 -32.12
C THR A 294 52.75 32.69 -31.93
N PHE A 295 51.47 32.86 -31.60
CA PHE A 295 50.54 31.74 -31.40
C PHE A 295 49.11 32.08 -31.85
N THR A 296 48.37 31.06 -32.29
CA THR A 296 46.93 31.15 -32.59
C THR A 296 46.09 30.46 -31.50
N LYS A 297 44.76 30.64 -31.54
CA LYS A 297 43.82 30.02 -30.57
C LYS A 297 43.91 28.49 -30.44
N ASP A 298 44.43 27.81 -31.47
CA ASP A 298 44.48 26.36 -31.53
C ASP A 298 45.81 25.81 -30.97
N GLU A 299 46.85 26.64 -30.90
CA GLU A 299 48.25 26.23 -30.69
C GLU A 299 48.76 26.42 -29.26
N GLY A 300 48.30 27.43 -28.50
CA GLY A 300 48.84 27.69 -27.16
C GLY A 300 47.93 28.46 -26.22
N THR A 301 47.65 27.88 -25.05
CA THR A 301 46.88 28.54 -23.95
C THR A 301 47.65 28.60 -22.63
N HIS A 302 48.68 27.77 -22.48
CA HIS A 302 49.51 27.68 -21.28
C HIS A 302 50.98 27.76 -21.69
N PHE A 303 51.66 28.81 -21.23
CA PHE A 303 53.07 29.05 -21.48
C PHE A 303 53.85 28.87 -20.19
N LEU A 304 54.79 27.91 -20.18
CA LEU A 304 55.83 27.82 -19.17
C LEU A 304 57.10 28.42 -19.74
N MET A 305 57.60 29.47 -19.09
CA MET A 305 58.76 30.23 -19.58
C MET A 305 59.97 30.12 -18.65
N HIS A 306 61.12 29.82 -19.26
CA HIS A 306 62.44 30.06 -18.68
C HIS A 306 63.12 31.16 -19.48
N ALA A 307 63.23 32.34 -18.89
CA ALA A 307 63.91 33.46 -19.50
C ALA A 307 65.31 33.59 -18.88
N SER A 308 66.32 33.55 -19.74
CA SER A 308 67.72 33.73 -19.41
C SER A 308 68.23 34.97 -20.14
N GLY A 309 68.76 35.95 -19.39
CA GLY A 309 69.42 37.12 -19.97
C GLY A 309 68.53 38.35 -20.21
N GLY A 310 67.90 38.88 -19.17
CA GLY A 310 67.55 40.30 -18.96
C GLY A 310 66.68 41.06 -19.98
N GLY A 311 66.38 40.49 -21.16
CA GLY A 311 65.54 41.09 -22.19
C GLY A 311 64.05 40.79 -21.97
N ALA A 312 63.17 41.63 -22.52
CA ALA A 312 61.73 41.40 -22.47
C ALA A 312 61.31 40.29 -23.44
N VAL A 313 60.50 39.34 -22.97
CA VAL A 313 59.93 38.25 -23.76
C VAL A 313 58.61 38.69 -24.38
N GLN A 314 58.49 38.65 -25.71
CA GLN A 314 57.27 39.09 -26.39
C GLN A 314 56.36 37.90 -26.75
N LEU A 315 55.12 37.93 -26.26
CA LEU A 315 54.04 37.05 -26.66
C LEU A 315 53.13 37.76 -27.66
N ASN A 316 52.95 37.18 -28.84
CA ASN A 316 52.23 37.78 -29.96
C ASN A 316 51.05 36.90 -30.42
N PRO A 317 49.84 37.09 -29.86
CA PRO A 317 48.64 36.39 -30.36
C PRO A 317 48.33 36.81 -31.81
N GLN A 318 47.94 35.86 -32.66
CA GLN A 318 47.52 36.10 -34.06
C GLN A 318 46.20 35.38 -34.39
N GLY A 319 45.35 36.02 -35.20
CA GLY A 319 44.04 35.49 -35.60
C GLY A 319 42.89 35.86 -34.64
N GLU A 320 41.67 35.39 -34.96
CA GLU A 320 40.48 35.66 -34.14
C GLU A 320 40.37 34.71 -32.94
N PHE A 321 40.26 35.28 -31.74
CA PHE A 321 40.02 34.55 -30.50
C PHE A 321 38.55 34.64 -30.07
N PRO A 322 37.95 33.55 -29.52
CA PRO A 322 36.60 33.60 -28.99
C PRO A 322 36.54 34.38 -27.68
N LEU A 323 35.40 35.00 -27.37
CA LEU A 323 35.16 35.70 -26.12
C LEU A 323 35.49 34.81 -24.91
N SER A 324 36.09 35.42 -23.87
CA SER A 324 36.56 34.76 -22.64
C SER A 324 37.71 33.77 -22.81
N HIS A 325 38.36 33.72 -23.98
CA HIS A 325 39.54 32.87 -24.16
C HIS A 325 40.69 33.33 -23.26
N THR A 326 41.34 32.39 -22.56
CA THR A 326 42.37 32.72 -21.56
C THR A 326 43.75 32.22 -21.96
N VAL A 327 44.77 33.05 -21.72
CA VAL A 327 46.19 32.68 -21.86
C VAL A 327 46.85 32.77 -20.49
N HIS A 328 47.44 31.65 -20.06
CA HIS A 328 48.14 31.51 -18.79
C HIS A 328 49.63 31.53 -19.06
N VAL A 329 50.35 32.35 -18.32
CA VAL A 329 51.80 32.46 -18.43
C VAL A 329 52.41 32.27 -17.05
N PHE A 330 53.36 31.35 -16.93
CA PHE A 330 54.08 31.05 -15.70
C PHE A 330 55.58 31.22 -15.90
N ASN A 331 56.22 32.00 -15.04
CA ASN A 331 57.67 32.14 -15.00
C ASN A 331 58.25 31.11 -14.01
N TYR A 332 58.88 30.06 -14.55
CA TYR A 332 59.57 29.05 -13.75
C TYR A 332 61.09 29.28 -13.69
N SER A 333 61.58 30.41 -14.21
CA SER A 333 62.96 30.86 -14.00
C SER A 333 63.16 31.39 -12.58
N ASP A 334 64.41 31.36 -12.10
CA ASP A 334 64.82 31.98 -10.83
C ASP A 334 64.93 33.52 -10.94
N ASP A 335 64.92 34.06 -12.17
CA ASP A 335 65.06 35.49 -12.44
C ASP A 335 63.73 36.19 -12.75
N SER A 336 63.63 37.47 -12.38
CA SER A 336 62.52 38.33 -12.79
C SER A 336 62.60 38.64 -14.29
N THR A 337 61.50 38.43 -15.01
CA THR A 337 61.43 38.62 -16.45
C THR A 337 60.30 39.57 -16.83
N GLN A 338 60.55 40.43 -17.81
CA GLN A 338 59.52 41.30 -18.36
C GLN A 338 58.82 40.59 -19.53
N ILE A 339 57.51 40.45 -19.47
CA ILE A 339 56.67 39.86 -20.51
C ILE A 339 55.93 40.97 -21.23
N GLN A 340 56.12 41.09 -22.53
CA GLN A 340 55.33 41.99 -23.38
C GLN A 340 54.27 41.15 -24.07
N PHE A 341 53.02 41.28 -23.64
CA PHE A 341 51.91 40.65 -24.34
C PHE A 341 51.36 41.64 -25.36
N ASN A 342 51.66 41.40 -26.65
CA ASN A 342 51.28 42.29 -27.72
C ASN A 342 49.75 42.37 -27.79
N GLY A 343 49.23 43.56 -27.52
CA GLY A 343 47.81 43.82 -27.46
C GLY A 343 47.10 43.67 -26.12
N ALA A 344 47.79 43.48 -25.00
CA ALA A 344 47.12 43.52 -23.69
C ALA A 344 47.01 44.95 -23.14
N SER A 345 45.79 45.39 -22.81
CA SER A 345 45.56 46.64 -22.06
C SER A 345 45.86 46.45 -20.57
N ARG A 346 46.53 47.44 -19.95
CA ARG A 346 46.70 47.56 -18.51
C ARG A 346 45.95 48.79 -18.06
N ASP A 347 44.94 48.62 -17.20
CA ASP A 347 44.18 49.74 -16.61
C ASP A 347 43.59 50.70 -17.68
N GLY A 348 43.14 50.15 -18.82
CA GLY A 348 42.58 50.93 -19.94
C GLY A 348 43.58 51.77 -20.73
N VAL A 349 44.87 51.42 -20.69
CA VAL A 349 45.93 52.06 -21.49
C VAL A 349 46.42 51.11 -22.60
N SER A 350 46.18 51.51 -23.85
CA SER A 350 46.64 50.80 -25.07
C SER A 350 48.17 50.87 -25.25
N GLY A 351 48.76 49.75 -25.63
CA GLY A 351 50.17 49.64 -26.03
C GLY A 351 50.81 48.30 -25.66
N ASN A 352 52.04 48.06 -26.13
CA ASN A 352 52.90 46.93 -25.69
C ASN A 352 53.26 47.09 -24.22
N ASN A 353 52.32 46.74 -23.34
CA ASN A 353 52.51 46.82 -21.90
C ASN A 353 53.44 45.70 -21.45
N ALA A 354 54.47 46.09 -20.71
CA ALA A 354 55.53 45.21 -20.29
C ALA A 354 55.30 44.82 -18.82
N TYR A 355 54.96 43.55 -18.58
CA TYR A 355 54.57 42.98 -17.29
C TYR A 355 55.75 42.25 -16.64
N THR A 356 56.24 42.72 -15.49
CA THR A 356 57.30 42.02 -14.76
C THR A 356 56.73 40.85 -13.98
N LEU A 357 57.17 39.64 -14.29
CA LEU A 357 56.90 38.43 -13.50
C LEU A 357 58.19 37.98 -12.81
N ASN A 358 58.15 37.92 -11.47
CA ASN A 358 59.24 37.35 -10.68
C ASN A 358 59.22 35.80 -10.73
N ALA A 359 60.27 35.19 -10.19
CA ALA A 359 60.36 33.74 -10.07
C ALA A 359 59.11 33.14 -9.39
N GLY A 360 58.54 32.11 -10.03
CA GLY A 360 57.36 31.40 -9.52
C GLY A 360 56.04 32.18 -9.62
N GLN A 361 56.01 33.30 -10.34
CA GLN A 361 54.78 34.06 -10.57
C GLN A 361 54.09 33.65 -11.87
N SER A 362 52.78 33.91 -11.93
CA SER A 362 51.93 33.68 -13.09
C SER A 362 51.07 34.91 -13.38
N ILE A 363 50.67 35.04 -14.64
CA ILE A 363 49.74 36.05 -15.13
C ILE A 363 48.72 35.38 -16.06
N ILE A 364 47.47 35.85 -15.99
CA ILE A 364 46.37 35.38 -16.83
C ILE A 364 45.85 36.54 -17.66
N PHE A 365 45.81 36.35 -18.97
CA PHE A 365 45.17 37.25 -19.93
C PHE A 365 43.85 36.65 -20.41
N VAL A 366 42.84 37.48 -20.62
CA VAL A 366 41.52 37.10 -21.09
C VAL A 366 41.14 37.93 -22.32
N TRP A 367 40.62 37.29 -23.36
CA TRP A 367 40.09 37.96 -24.53
C TRP A 367 38.66 38.45 -24.27
N ALA A 368 38.49 39.76 -24.21
CA ALA A 368 37.21 40.45 -23.98
C ALA A 368 36.49 40.85 -25.28
N GLY A 369 37.06 40.54 -26.45
CA GLY A 369 36.52 40.93 -27.76
C GLY A 369 36.94 42.34 -28.18
N ASP A 370 36.65 42.68 -29.44
CA ASP A 370 36.86 44.03 -29.96
C ASP A 370 35.80 44.98 -29.40
N THR A 371 36.11 45.61 -28.26
CA THR A 371 35.29 46.67 -27.68
C THR A 371 35.58 47.95 -28.44
N GLY A 372 34.74 48.28 -29.43
CA GLY A 372 34.84 49.46 -30.30
C GLY A 372 34.74 50.83 -29.62
N GLY A 373 35.57 51.10 -28.61
CA GLY A 373 35.72 52.38 -27.91
C GLY A 373 37.11 52.52 -27.28
N LEU A 374 37.79 53.63 -27.59
CA LEU A 374 39.10 54.14 -27.11
C LEU A 374 40.32 53.19 -27.04
N ASP A 375 40.16 51.87 -27.13
CA ASP A 375 41.21 50.84 -27.19
C ASP A 375 40.94 49.92 -28.41
N ALA A 376 40.65 50.52 -29.55
CA ALA A 376 40.15 49.88 -30.77
C ALA A 376 41.14 48.96 -31.50
N ASP A 377 42.24 48.51 -30.86
CA ASP A 377 43.23 47.68 -31.54
C ASP A 377 43.55 46.35 -30.85
N ASN A 378 43.17 46.06 -29.60
CA ASN A 378 43.44 44.73 -29.04
C ASN A 378 42.55 44.32 -27.85
N GLY A 379 41.67 43.32 -28.06
CA GLY A 379 40.72 42.82 -27.07
C GLY A 379 41.29 42.00 -25.89
N TRP A 380 42.60 42.04 -25.60
CA TRP A 380 43.21 41.28 -24.49
C TRP A 380 43.28 42.11 -23.20
N GLN A 381 42.85 41.53 -22.08
CA GLN A 381 42.81 42.15 -20.76
C GLN A 381 43.55 41.30 -19.73
N GLN A 382 44.32 41.94 -18.84
CA GLN A 382 44.92 41.25 -17.69
C GLN A 382 43.83 40.96 -16.63
N ALA A 383 43.61 39.69 -16.28
CA ALA A 383 42.64 39.31 -15.25
C ALA A 383 43.27 39.09 -13.87
N PHE A 384 44.41 38.39 -13.80
CA PHE A 384 45.06 38.05 -12.54
C PHE A 384 46.59 38.03 -12.69
N VAL A 385 47.30 38.43 -11.64
CA VAL A 385 48.74 38.18 -11.46
C VAL A 385 48.96 37.63 -10.06
N SER A 386 49.78 36.59 -9.91
CA SER A 386 49.99 35.92 -8.61
C SER A 386 51.00 36.61 -7.70
N GLY A 387 51.42 37.85 -8.02
CA GLY A 387 52.39 38.62 -7.24
C GLY A 387 51.77 39.62 -6.27
N ASN A 388 52.39 39.78 -5.10
CA ASN A 388 52.06 40.83 -4.13
C ASN A 388 52.14 42.22 -4.78
N ILE A 389 51.02 42.93 -4.84
CA ILE A 389 51.00 44.32 -5.29
C ILE A 389 51.53 45.19 -4.14
N ASN A 390 52.81 45.54 -4.19
CA ASN A 390 53.34 46.68 -3.42
C ASN A 390 52.85 47.98 -4.07
N VAL A 391 51.63 48.45 -3.74
CA VAL A 391 51.27 49.85 -4.03
C VAL A 391 51.85 50.72 -2.92
N ALA A 392 52.98 51.35 -3.22
CA ALA A 392 53.52 52.43 -2.40
C ALA A 392 52.66 53.70 -2.58
N VAL A 393 51.93 54.12 -1.54
CA VAL A 393 51.60 55.54 -1.31
C VAL A 393 51.74 55.84 0.18
N ALA A 394 52.40 56.95 0.48
CA ALA A 394 52.98 57.29 1.77
C ALA A 394 51.95 57.61 2.87
N GLY A 395 52.12 56.96 4.04
CA GLY A 395 51.88 57.59 5.33
C GLY A 395 50.49 57.49 5.98
N SER A 396 49.91 56.30 6.15
CA SER A 396 49.16 55.92 7.38
C SER A 396 48.78 54.43 7.34
N ALA A 397 48.80 53.76 8.49
CA ALA A 397 48.73 52.31 8.66
C ALA A 397 47.33 51.70 8.46
N ASN A 398 46.78 51.80 7.25
CA ASN A 398 45.52 51.15 6.88
C ASN A 398 45.76 50.18 5.72
N GLY A 399 45.67 48.87 5.98
CA GLY A 399 45.49 47.88 4.93
C GLY A 399 44.02 47.84 4.55
N GLU A 400 43.66 48.33 3.37
CA GLU A 400 42.29 48.22 2.84
C GLU A 400 42.05 46.80 2.31
N ILE A 401 40.95 46.17 2.74
CA ILE A 401 40.41 44.98 2.06
C ILE A 401 39.60 45.49 0.87
N GLN A 402 40.19 45.45 -0.32
CA GLN A 402 39.56 45.93 -1.56
C GLN A 402 38.85 44.78 -2.30
N PHE A 403 37.52 44.69 -2.17
CA PHE A 403 36.70 43.90 -3.10
C PHE A 403 36.42 44.75 -4.35
N LYS A 404 37.28 44.66 -5.37
CA LYS A 404 37.15 45.48 -6.59
C LYS A 404 36.10 44.90 -7.54
N ASN A 405 35.08 45.69 -7.86
CA ASN A 405 34.41 45.68 -9.16
C ASN A 405 33.90 47.11 -9.46
N GLY A 406 34.49 47.78 -10.45
CA GLY A 406 33.93 49.01 -11.01
C GLY A 406 34.11 50.28 -10.18
N SER A 407 34.01 51.42 -10.86
CA SER A 407 34.71 52.68 -10.58
C SER A 407 34.17 53.59 -9.48
N ASN A 408 33.38 53.16 -8.49
CA ASN A 408 32.67 54.11 -7.60
C ASN A 408 32.46 53.74 -6.11
N PHE A 409 33.37 53.02 -5.47
CA PHE A 409 33.54 53.18 -4.01
C PHE A 409 34.69 54.14 -3.74
N ALA A 410 34.38 55.43 -3.56
CA ALA A 410 35.29 56.32 -2.86
C ALA A 410 35.57 55.69 -1.49
N ALA A 411 36.84 55.56 -1.11
CA ALA A 411 37.27 55.00 0.17
C ALA A 411 36.40 55.58 1.31
N SER A 412 35.37 54.86 1.71
CA SER A 412 34.51 55.35 2.77
C SER A 412 35.26 55.08 4.06
N SER A 413 35.44 56.10 4.89
CA SER A 413 35.92 55.99 6.29
C SER A 413 35.08 55.05 7.18
N ASN A 414 34.14 54.32 6.58
CA ASN A 414 33.07 53.59 7.23
C ASN A 414 33.27 52.07 7.20
N LEU A 415 34.37 51.55 6.65
CA LEU A 415 34.74 50.13 6.76
C LEU A 415 36.28 50.00 6.77
N SER A 416 36.88 49.61 7.89
CA SER A 416 38.34 49.42 8.02
C SER A 416 38.69 48.24 8.91
N PHE A 417 39.73 47.47 8.56
CA PHE A 417 40.28 46.40 9.42
C PHE A 417 41.64 46.82 9.97
N ASN A 418 41.76 46.86 11.29
CA ASN A 418 43.02 47.17 11.96
C ASN A 418 43.76 45.87 12.33
N ASN A 419 44.75 45.50 11.52
CA ASN A 419 45.56 44.29 11.69
C ASN A 419 46.39 44.26 12.99
N SER A 420 46.65 45.42 13.61
CA SER A 420 47.38 45.46 14.89
C SER A 420 46.49 45.13 16.09
N THR A 421 45.18 45.28 15.96
CA THR A 421 44.19 45.01 17.02
C THR A 421 43.21 43.88 16.67
N ASN A 422 43.26 43.36 15.44
CA ASN A 422 42.29 42.43 14.87
C ASN A 422 40.83 42.94 14.93
N VAL A 423 40.62 44.25 14.82
CA VAL A 423 39.30 44.88 14.88
C VAL A 423 38.81 45.27 13.50
N LEU A 424 37.63 44.77 13.11
CA LEU A 424 36.85 45.28 11.98
C LEU A 424 35.97 46.44 12.45
N THR A 425 36.19 47.63 11.93
CA THR A 425 35.42 48.85 12.22
C THR A 425 34.46 49.15 11.08
N ILE A 426 33.18 49.35 11.40
CA ILE A 426 32.17 49.79 10.43
C ILE A 426 31.56 51.10 10.95
N SER A 427 31.98 52.26 10.41
CA SER A 427 31.52 53.60 10.82
C SER A 427 30.17 53.98 10.18
N GLY A 428 29.32 53.00 9.87
CA GLY A 428 28.00 53.15 9.24
C GLY A 428 27.05 52.00 9.61
N LYS A 429 25.86 51.94 9.00
CA LYS A 429 24.88 50.87 9.26
C LYS A 429 25.41 49.51 8.82
N VAL A 430 25.36 48.51 9.71
CA VAL A 430 25.55 47.10 9.37
C VAL A 430 24.17 46.47 9.14
N SER A 431 23.91 45.95 7.93
CA SER A 431 22.69 45.21 7.62
C SER A 431 22.97 43.71 7.68
N MET A 432 22.38 43.00 8.65
CA MET A 432 22.54 41.55 8.81
C MET A 432 21.24 40.87 8.38
N ASN A 433 21.32 39.98 7.39
CA ASN A 433 20.20 39.17 6.94
C ASN A 433 20.43 37.73 7.40
N ASN A 434 20.34 37.49 8.72
CA ASN A 434 20.31 36.20 9.47
C ASN A 434 20.91 36.40 10.89
N LEU A 435 21.63 35.42 11.43
CA LEU A 435 22.19 35.44 12.79
C LEU A 435 23.62 35.98 12.83
N LEU A 436 23.95 36.68 13.92
CA LEU A 436 25.32 36.75 14.43
C LEU A 436 25.59 35.44 15.19
N GLU A 437 26.33 34.51 14.58
CA GLU A 437 26.57 33.18 15.14
C GLU A 437 27.71 33.19 16.17
N ASN A 438 27.47 32.61 17.35
CA ASN A 438 28.43 32.44 18.45
C ASN A 438 29.21 33.70 18.90
N PRO A 439 28.60 34.90 19.05
CA PRO A 439 29.29 36.02 19.67
C PRO A 439 29.57 35.70 21.14
N THR A 440 30.82 35.89 21.59
CA THR A 440 31.17 35.80 23.02
C THR A 440 30.57 36.94 23.83
N GLY A 441 30.19 38.03 23.16
CA GLY A 441 29.44 39.16 23.71
C GLY A 441 29.13 40.16 22.61
N VAL A 442 28.09 40.97 22.81
CA VAL A 442 27.77 42.14 21.98
C VAL A 442 27.87 43.35 22.89
N ASP A 443 28.88 44.19 22.66
CA ASP A 443 29.09 45.43 23.40
C ASP A 443 28.43 46.60 22.65
N PHE A 444 27.67 47.41 23.36
CA PHE A 444 26.96 48.57 22.80
C PHE A 444 27.60 49.85 23.31
N THR A 445 28.00 50.73 22.39
CA THR A 445 28.40 52.10 22.76
C THR A 445 27.19 52.84 23.33
N LYS A 446 27.32 53.35 24.56
CA LYS A 446 26.27 54.13 25.21
C LYS A 446 26.07 55.46 24.49
N VAL A 447 24.81 55.84 24.25
CA VAL A 447 24.45 57.08 23.55
C VAL A 447 23.27 57.76 24.27
N ALA A 448 23.19 59.10 24.26
CA ALA A 448 22.17 59.85 25.02
C ALA A 448 20.79 59.90 24.34
N THR A 449 20.71 59.48 23.07
CA THR A 449 19.48 59.47 22.28
C THR A 449 19.51 58.26 21.37
N ASN A 450 18.34 57.70 21.04
CA ASN A 450 18.22 56.57 20.12
C ASN A 450 18.99 56.86 18.80
N PRO A 451 20.01 56.05 18.47
CA PRO A 451 20.88 56.29 17.31
C PRO A 451 20.24 55.88 15.97
N GLY A 452 19.08 55.21 15.99
CA GLY A 452 18.40 54.77 14.79
C GLY A 452 17.58 55.85 14.11
N THR A 453 17.51 55.80 12.78
CA THR A 453 16.62 56.66 11.98
C THR A 453 15.15 56.29 12.12
N THR A 454 14.85 55.09 12.64
CA THR A 454 13.49 54.58 12.90
C THR A 454 13.35 54.33 14.40
N ALA A 455 12.66 55.24 15.08
CA ALA A 455 12.63 55.32 16.55
C ALA A 455 12.05 54.09 17.28
N ALA A 456 11.44 53.13 16.58
CA ALA A 456 10.77 51.96 17.16
C ALA A 456 11.58 50.65 17.14
N GLU A 457 12.62 50.53 16.31
CA GLU A 457 13.22 49.22 15.97
C GLU A 457 14.69 49.07 16.39
N THR A 458 15.24 50.08 17.05
CA THR A 458 16.68 50.13 17.35
C THR A 458 16.97 49.53 18.70
N LEU A 459 17.88 48.56 18.79
CA LEU A 459 18.41 48.06 20.06
C LEU A 459 19.67 48.89 20.42
N TRP A 460 19.66 49.61 21.54
CA TRP A 460 20.74 50.53 21.95
C TRP A 460 20.86 50.63 23.47
N VAL A 461 21.98 51.16 23.97
CA VAL A 461 22.16 51.43 25.40
C VAL A 461 22.16 52.93 25.64
N ASP A 462 21.29 53.39 26.55
CA ASP A 462 21.22 54.80 26.94
C ASP A 462 22.39 55.19 27.84
N SER A 463 23.02 56.33 27.56
CA SER A 463 24.12 56.84 28.38
C SER A 463 23.67 57.43 29.71
N ASP A 464 22.43 57.89 29.80
CA ASP A 464 21.94 58.57 30.99
C ASP A 464 21.62 57.56 32.11
N ASP A 465 20.98 56.44 31.78
CA ASP A 465 20.64 55.40 32.77
C ASP A 465 21.46 54.10 32.66
N ASN A 466 22.33 53.98 31.65
CA ASN A 466 23.18 52.81 31.37
C ASN A 466 22.41 51.51 31.08
N ARG A 467 21.22 51.58 30.49
CA ARG A 467 20.37 50.40 30.22
C ARG A 467 20.09 50.16 28.74
N LEU A 468 19.67 48.93 28.42
CA LEU A 468 19.30 48.49 27.08
C LEU A 468 17.87 48.91 26.72
N TYR A 469 17.70 49.50 25.54
CA TYR A 469 16.45 49.99 24.98
C TYR A 469 16.17 49.34 23.62
N LEU A 470 14.90 49.03 23.35
CA LEU A 470 14.38 48.79 22.01
C LEU A 470 13.50 49.98 21.60
N GLY A 471 13.93 50.74 20.61
CA GLY A 471 13.28 51.97 20.19
C GLY A 471 13.33 53.04 21.28
N ALA A 472 12.18 53.56 21.70
CA ALA A 472 12.08 54.46 22.85
C ALA A 472 11.88 53.71 24.19
N ASN A 473 11.70 52.39 24.14
CA ASN A 473 11.29 51.60 25.29
C ASN A 473 12.49 50.94 25.97
N LYS A 474 12.59 51.11 27.27
CA LYS A 474 13.57 50.43 28.11
C LYS A 474 13.22 48.95 28.28
N ILE A 475 14.19 48.05 28.13
CA ILE A 475 14.04 46.63 28.48
C ILE A 475 14.25 46.49 30.00
N ALA A 476 13.24 45.98 30.72
CA ALA A 476 13.22 45.95 32.19
C ALA A 476 14.15 44.89 32.80
N PHE A 477 14.82 45.23 33.91
CA PHE A 477 15.64 44.32 34.72
C PHE A 477 15.13 44.24 36.17
N GLY A 478 15.54 43.21 36.92
CA GLY A 478 14.98 42.87 38.24
C GLY A 478 15.13 43.89 39.37
N SER A 479 15.81 45.02 39.16
CA SER A 479 15.90 46.14 40.12
C SER A 479 15.00 47.33 39.76
N ASP A 480 14.27 47.25 38.64
CA ASP A 480 13.36 48.30 38.21
C ASP A 480 12.07 48.30 39.03
N SER A 481 11.64 49.48 39.48
CA SER A 481 10.37 49.65 40.19
C SER A 481 9.22 49.48 39.20
N PHE A 482 8.50 48.37 39.26
CA PHE A 482 7.32 48.11 38.43
C PHE A 482 6.12 48.97 38.89
N GLY A 483 6.09 50.24 38.50
CA GLY A 483 4.88 51.04 38.51
C GLY A 483 4.17 50.89 37.16
N ALA A 484 2.95 50.34 37.15
CA ALA A 484 2.08 50.19 35.98
C ALA A 484 2.78 49.79 34.65
N THR A 485 3.84 48.98 34.74
CA THR A 485 4.54 48.44 33.57
C THR A 485 4.21 46.96 33.48
N THR A 486 3.19 46.67 32.67
CA THR A 486 2.88 45.35 32.12
C THR A 486 4.09 44.83 31.35
N LEU A 487 4.43 43.54 31.53
CA LEU A 487 5.22 42.81 30.53
C LEU A 487 4.34 42.72 29.27
N LEU A 488 4.47 43.69 28.36
CA LEU A 488 3.89 43.58 27.03
C LEU A 488 4.38 42.26 26.41
N GLU A 489 3.43 41.48 25.90
CA GLU A 489 3.56 40.11 25.34
C GLU A 489 3.49 38.92 26.32
N LEU A 490 3.25 39.17 27.62
CA LEU A 490 2.49 38.24 28.48
C LEU A 490 1.24 38.90 29.07
N THR A 491 0.79 39.99 28.47
CA THR A 491 -0.53 40.56 28.72
C THR A 491 -1.20 40.77 27.38
N ASP A 492 -2.17 39.91 27.09
CA ASP A 492 -3.28 40.35 26.27
C ASP A 492 -4.09 41.34 27.11
N VAL A 493 -4.19 42.56 26.59
CA VAL A 493 -4.90 43.68 27.22
C VAL A 493 -6.30 43.83 26.61
N ASP A 494 -6.75 42.87 25.80
CA ASP A 494 -8.17 42.60 25.69
C ASP A 494 -8.52 41.47 26.66
N GLU A 495 -9.04 41.86 27.82
CA GLU A 495 -9.69 41.04 28.85
C GLU A 495 -10.83 40.14 28.32
N ALA A 496 -11.06 40.10 27.01
CA ALA A 496 -12.12 39.34 26.33
C ALA A 496 -11.65 38.01 25.69
N ASP A 497 -10.36 37.83 25.37
CA ASP A 497 -9.91 36.62 24.64
C ASP A 497 -9.27 35.52 25.52
N PHE A 498 -9.06 35.79 26.81
CA PHE A 498 -8.64 34.79 27.80
C PHE A 498 -9.74 34.32 28.75
N THR A 499 -10.95 34.88 28.65
CA THR A 499 -12.16 34.25 29.20
C THR A 499 -12.65 33.18 28.21
N GLY A 500 -11.96 32.05 28.11
CA GLY A 500 -12.45 30.95 27.27
C GLY A 500 -11.48 29.82 26.92
N HIS A 501 -10.16 29.99 27.04
CA HIS A 501 -9.20 28.98 26.57
C HIS A 501 -8.45 28.29 27.71
N ALA A 502 -8.91 27.08 28.05
CA ALA A 502 -8.12 26.12 28.80
C ALA A 502 -6.98 25.60 27.90
N GLY A 503 -5.73 26.01 28.16
CA GLY A 503 -4.60 25.58 27.32
C GLY A 503 -3.29 26.37 27.48
N GLN A 504 -2.84 26.66 28.70
CA GLN A 504 -1.46 27.11 28.93
C GLN A 504 -0.68 26.10 29.78
N PHE A 505 0.48 25.69 29.26
CA PHE A 505 1.32 24.58 29.75
C PHE A 505 2.00 24.82 31.12
N LEU A 506 1.98 26.03 31.68
CA LEU A 506 2.60 26.33 32.97
C LEU A 506 1.67 27.19 33.86
N LYS A 507 1.14 26.61 34.95
CA LYS A 507 0.64 27.38 36.10
C LYS A 507 1.72 27.46 37.17
N VAL A 508 2.11 28.67 37.54
CA VAL A 508 2.87 28.93 38.78
C VAL A 508 1.87 29.39 39.83
N ASN A 509 1.66 28.57 40.86
CA ASN A 509 0.83 28.94 42.02
C ASN A 509 1.58 29.97 42.89
N SER A 510 0.83 30.89 43.51
CA SER A 510 1.29 32.02 44.30
C SER A 510 1.98 31.68 45.63
N THR A 511 2.23 30.42 46.01
CA THR A 511 3.17 30.04 47.11
C THR A 511 3.36 28.51 47.25
N PRO A 512 4.57 27.96 47.49
CA PRO A 512 5.85 28.17 46.82
C PRO A 512 6.17 27.04 45.79
N ASN A 513 6.50 27.45 44.57
CA ASN A 513 7.39 26.78 43.59
C ASN A 513 7.33 25.25 43.42
N LYS A 514 6.27 24.74 42.79
CA LYS A 514 6.39 23.58 41.89
C LYS A 514 5.53 23.77 40.65
N VAL A 515 6.11 23.46 39.49
CA VAL A 515 5.40 23.27 38.22
C VAL A 515 4.48 22.06 38.41
N VAL A 516 3.17 22.26 38.28
CA VAL A 516 2.19 21.17 38.32
C VAL A 516 1.53 21.08 36.95
N PHE A 517 1.71 19.95 36.26
CA PHE A 517 1.05 19.63 35.00
C PHE A 517 -0.43 19.29 35.28
N GLY A 518 -1.33 20.27 35.10
CA GLY A 518 -2.78 20.10 35.21
C GLY A 518 -3.42 19.82 33.85
N THR A 519 -4.38 18.89 33.86
CA THR A 519 -5.24 18.33 32.78
C THR A 519 -5.18 18.97 31.38
N ILE A 520 -4.75 18.17 30.40
CA ILE A 520 -4.69 18.46 28.96
C ILE A 520 -6.09 18.35 28.35
N ALA A 521 -6.52 19.33 27.54
CA ALA A 521 -7.79 19.28 26.80
C ALA A 521 -7.70 18.31 25.61
N SER A 522 -8.81 17.66 25.23
CA SER A 522 -8.82 16.60 24.21
C SER A 522 -8.35 17.05 22.82
N GLY A 523 -8.44 18.35 22.50
CA GLY A 523 -7.99 18.93 21.22
C GLY A 523 -6.48 19.17 21.16
N ASP A 524 -5.80 19.17 22.30
CA ASP A 524 -4.34 19.35 22.40
C ASP A 524 -3.59 18.01 22.40
N LEU A 525 -4.31 16.89 22.36
CA LEU A 525 -3.75 15.56 22.23
C LEU A 525 -3.46 15.27 20.74
N PRO A 526 -2.21 14.92 20.36
CA PRO A 526 -1.88 14.46 19.02
C PRO A 526 -2.85 13.37 18.54
N THR A 527 -3.20 13.40 17.26
CA THR A 527 -4.14 12.46 16.62
C THR A 527 -3.78 10.98 16.79
N ASN A 528 -2.55 10.68 17.23
CA ASN A 528 -2.14 9.40 17.78
C ASN A 528 -1.24 9.63 19.01
N LEU A 529 -1.68 9.14 20.18
CA LEU A 529 -0.86 9.04 21.38
C LEU A 529 -0.51 7.56 21.59
N ASN A 530 0.62 7.15 21.04
CA ASN A 530 0.98 5.74 20.81
C ASN A 530 1.29 4.97 22.09
N THR A 531 1.49 5.66 23.22
CA THR A 531 1.92 5.11 24.51
C THR A 531 1.37 5.91 25.68
N VAL A 532 0.08 5.76 25.96
CA VAL A 532 -0.54 6.35 27.16
C VAL A 532 -0.46 5.34 28.30
N THR A 533 0.41 5.58 29.27
CA THR A 533 0.60 4.67 30.42
C THR A 533 -0.44 4.89 31.53
N SER A 534 -1.12 6.03 31.55
CA SER A 534 -2.24 6.33 32.46
C SER A 534 -3.07 7.51 31.96
N ILE A 535 -4.39 7.48 32.13
CA ILE A 535 -5.32 8.59 31.83
C ILE A 535 -6.06 8.97 33.12
N GLY A 536 -6.00 10.25 33.50
CA GLY A 536 -6.67 10.80 34.68
C GLY A 536 -5.76 10.98 35.91
N PRO A 537 -6.19 11.77 36.92
CA PRO A 537 -5.51 11.86 38.21
C PRO A 537 -5.67 10.55 38.99
N ALA A 538 -5.01 10.40 40.15
CA ALA A 538 -5.19 9.26 41.07
C ALA A 538 -6.60 9.14 41.70
N GLY A 539 -7.62 9.73 41.06
CA GLY A 539 -9.02 9.75 41.48
C GLY A 539 -9.95 9.33 40.35
N THR A 540 -11.16 9.88 40.33
CA THR A 540 -12.20 9.49 39.37
C THR A 540 -11.91 10.01 37.96
N LEU A 541 -12.00 9.11 36.97
CA LEU A 541 -12.11 9.46 35.55
C LEU A 541 -13.60 9.61 35.19
N THR A 542 -13.98 10.76 34.64
CA THR A 542 -15.35 11.00 34.14
C THR A 542 -15.29 11.27 32.64
N VAL A 543 -16.03 10.49 31.85
CA VAL A 543 -16.20 10.67 30.41
C VAL A 543 -17.63 11.13 30.17
N ASN A 544 -17.82 12.39 29.74
CA ASN A 544 -19.14 12.98 29.56
C ASN A 544 -19.85 12.53 28.26
N GLN A 545 -19.10 11.85 27.38
CA GLN A 545 -19.56 11.29 26.11
C GLN A 545 -19.40 9.76 26.13
N ASP A 546 -19.52 9.12 24.98
CA ASP A 546 -19.30 7.68 24.83
C ASP A 546 -17.85 7.29 25.13
N LEU A 547 -17.66 6.19 25.85
CA LEU A 547 -16.37 5.54 26.03
C LEU A 547 -16.27 4.36 25.05
N THR A 548 -15.36 4.45 24.09
CA THR A 548 -14.98 3.32 23.23
C THR A 548 -13.58 2.85 23.59
N VAL A 549 -13.45 1.56 23.92
CA VAL A 549 -12.17 0.89 24.17
C VAL A 549 -11.96 -0.11 23.04
N THR A 550 -10.96 0.12 22.20
CA THR A 550 -10.67 -0.75 21.03
C THR A 550 -9.80 -1.97 21.38
N GLY A 551 -9.14 -1.93 22.54
CA GLY A 551 -8.42 -3.06 23.13
C GLY A 551 -9.13 -3.64 24.35
N ASP A 552 -8.37 -4.30 25.23
CA ASP A 552 -8.93 -4.94 26.42
C ASP A 552 -9.29 -3.92 27.51
N LEU A 553 -10.45 -4.09 28.14
CA LEU A 553 -10.84 -3.36 29.35
C LEU A 553 -10.56 -4.23 30.58
N THR A 554 -9.55 -3.85 31.37
CA THR A 554 -9.30 -4.44 32.70
C THR A 554 -9.73 -3.46 33.80
N VAL A 555 -10.69 -3.84 34.64
CA VAL A 555 -11.10 -3.05 35.81
C VAL A 555 -10.57 -3.74 37.07
N SER A 556 -9.63 -3.08 37.76
CA SER A 556 -9.10 -3.56 39.05
C SER A 556 -9.77 -2.81 40.19
N GLY A 557 -10.76 -3.43 40.82
CA GLY A 557 -11.51 -2.89 41.95
C GLY A 557 -12.54 -3.91 42.46
N ASP A 558 -13.23 -3.57 43.55
CA ASP A 558 -14.18 -4.50 44.19
C ASP A 558 -15.54 -4.57 43.47
N SER A 559 -15.90 -3.54 42.68
CA SER A 559 -17.20 -3.46 42.01
C SER A 559 -17.12 -2.75 40.65
N THR A 560 -17.91 -3.25 39.69
CA THR A 560 -18.21 -2.58 38.41
C THR A 560 -19.72 -2.36 38.32
N THR A 561 -20.16 -1.12 38.07
CA THR A 561 -21.59 -0.76 37.94
C THR A 561 -21.87 -0.23 36.54
N LEU A 562 -22.78 -0.88 35.81
CA LEU A 562 -23.19 -0.48 34.46
C LEU A 562 -24.68 -0.08 34.47
N ASN A 563 -24.96 1.22 34.37
CA ASN A 563 -26.33 1.74 34.29
C ASN A 563 -26.78 1.82 32.82
N VAL A 564 -26.91 0.67 32.17
CA VAL A 564 -27.25 0.55 30.74
C VAL A 564 -28.56 -0.22 30.56
N GLY A 565 -29.28 0.05 29.46
CA GLY A 565 -30.51 -0.69 29.13
C GLY A 565 -30.26 -2.14 28.68
N THR A 566 -29.13 -2.37 27.98
CA THR A 566 -28.73 -3.68 27.46
C THR A 566 -27.22 -3.84 27.60
N ILE A 567 -26.79 -5.05 27.96
CA ILE A 567 -25.39 -5.49 27.86
C ILE A 567 -25.33 -6.54 26.74
N GLU A 568 -24.55 -6.26 25.70
CA GLU A 568 -24.25 -7.21 24.63
C GLU A 568 -22.83 -7.74 24.82
N VAL A 569 -22.67 -9.06 24.86
CA VAL A 569 -21.37 -9.74 25.04
C VAL A 569 -21.16 -10.67 23.87
N GLU A 570 -20.13 -10.41 23.06
CA GLU A 570 -19.77 -11.26 21.91
C GLU A 570 -18.96 -12.49 22.33
N ASP A 571 -18.30 -12.43 23.49
CA ASP A 571 -17.47 -13.52 24.01
C ASP A 571 -18.26 -14.82 24.20
N LEU A 572 -17.61 -15.95 23.90
CA LEU A 572 -18.22 -17.29 24.01
C LEU A 572 -18.54 -17.69 25.46
N THR A 573 -17.82 -17.12 26.44
CA THR A 573 -17.92 -17.50 27.86
C THR A 573 -17.87 -16.29 28.76
N ILE A 574 -18.74 -16.26 29.77
CA ILE A 574 -18.64 -15.37 30.94
C ILE A 574 -18.15 -16.22 32.11
N GLU A 575 -16.94 -15.94 32.59
CA GLU A 575 -16.34 -16.66 33.73
C GLU A 575 -16.73 -15.95 35.04
N LEU A 576 -17.47 -16.64 35.91
CA LEU A 576 -17.86 -16.15 37.23
C LEU A 576 -16.95 -16.74 38.32
N ALA A 577 -16.71 -15.97 39.39
CA ALA A 577 -15.85 -16.37 40.52
C ALA A 577 -14.42 -16.82 40.12
N LYS A 578 -13.86 -16.22 39.05
CA LYS A 578 -12.50 -16.48 38.61
C LYS A 578 -11.49 -16.23 39.74
N GLY A 579 -10.73 -17.27 40.10
CA GLY A 579 -9.74 -17.22 41.18
C GLY A 579 -10.27 -17.62 42.56
N ALA A 580 -11.53 -18.03 42.69
CA ALA A 580 -12.02 -18.69 43.90
C ALA A 580 -11.23 -19.99 44.16
N GLY A 581 -10.79 -20.21 45.40
CA GLY A 581 -9.93 -21.36 45.78
C GLY A 581 -10.62 -22.74 45.75
N GLY A 582 -11.84 -22.83 45.22
CA GLY A 582 -12.65 -24.05 45.10
C GLY A 582 -14.15 -23.77 45.24
N ASP A 583 -14.97 -24.81 45.11
CA ASP A 583 -16.45 -24.73 45.09
C ASP A 583 -17.05 -24.05 46.33
N SER A 584 -16.44 -24.24 47.51
CA SER A 584 -16.88 -23.56 48.73
C SER A 584 -16.64 -22.05 48.70
N ALA A 585 -15.60 -21.57 48.00
CA ALA A 585 -15.30 -20.16 47.86
C ALA A 585 -16.10 -19.51 46.72
N ALA A 586 -16.56 -20.30 45.74
CA ALA A 586 -17.45 -19.86 44.67
C ALA A 586 -18.94 -19.90 45.04
N ASN A 587 -19.29 -20.43 46.21
CA ASN A 587 -20.67 -20.53 46.68
C ASN A 587 -21.36 -19.16 46.72
N GLY A 588 -22.52 -19.05 46.06
CA GLY A 588 -23.25 -17.80 45.87
C GLY A 588 -22.87 -17.00 44.63
N ALA A 589 -21.93 -17.47 43.80
CA ALA A 589 -21.65 -16.84 42.50
C ALA A 589 -22.80 -17.07 41.53
N GLY A 590 -23.19 -16.04 40.78
CA GLY A 590 -24.31 -16.19 39.84
C GLY A 590 -24.88 -14.87 39.33
N ILE A 591 -26.13 -14.95 38.89
CA ILE A 591 -26.90 -13.83 38.34
C ILE A 591 -28.08 -13.56 39.26
N ILE A 592 -28.29 -12.27 39.58
CA ILE A 592 -29.42 -11.80 40.38
C ILE A 592 -30.23 -10.83 39.53
N VAL A 593 -31.54 -11.03 39.53
CA VAL A 593 -32.55 -10.16 38.94
C VAL A 593 -33.25 -9.47 40.10
N ASP A 594 -32.92 -8.20 40.30
CA ASP A 594 -33.54 -7.35 41.32
C ASP A 594 -35.03 -7.13 41.00
N SER A 595 -35.88 -7.25 42.02
CA SER A 595 -37.32 -7.05 41.90
C SER A 595 -37.93 -6.59 43.23
N SER A 596 -38.93 -5.72 43.15
CA SER A 596 -39.66 -5.24 44.33
C SER A 596 -40.40 -6.34 45.11
N ASP A 597 -40.67 -7.48 44.47
CA ASP A 597 -41.31 -8.65 45.07
C ASP A 597 -40.28 -9.71 45.52
N GLY A 598 -39.05 -9.25 45.78
CA GLY A 598 -37.88 -10.05 46.15
C GLY A 598 -37.06 -10.47 44.95
N ASP A 599 -35.74 -10.53 45.11
CA ASP A 599 -34.80 -10.87 44.05
C ASP A 599 -35.00 -12.29 43.54
N LYS A 600 -34.78 -12.47 42.25
CA LYS A 600 -34.76 -13.78 41.58
C LYS A 600 -33.35 -14.07 41.13
N ASP A 601 -32.83 -15.23 41.45
CA ASP A 601 -31.45 -15.59 41.20
C ASP A 601 -31.25 -16.92 40.47
N ILE A 602 -30.05 -17.04 39.92
CA ILE A 602 -29.41 -18.27 39.45
C ILE A 602 -28.05 -18.31 40.13
N LEU A 603 -27.91 -19.06 41.21
CA LEU A 603 -26.69 -19.10 42.03
C LEU A 603 -26.08 -20.49 42.07
N TYR A 604 -24.75 -20.55 42.13
CA TYR A 604 -24.04 -21.77 42.46
C TYR A 604 -24.17 -22.05 43.96
N ASP A 605 -24.82 -23.15 44.31
CA ASP A 605 -25.04 -23.61 45.68
C ASP A 605 -24.25 -24.90 45.94
N ASN A 606 -23.23 -24.79 46.78
CA ASN A 606 -22.38 -25.88 47.23
C ASN A 606 -22.85 -26.48 48.57
N THR A 607 -24.12 -26.31 48.92
CA THR A 607 -24.75 -27.04 50.03
C THR A 607 -25.01 -28.49 49.61
N ALA A 608 -24.91 -29.43 50.56
CA ALA A 608 -25.03 -30.88 50.33
C ALA A 608 -26.32 -31.33 49.60
N ASN A 609 -27.36 -30.50 49.56
CA ASN A 609 -28.65 -30.82 48.96
C ASN A 609 -28.81 -30.37 47.50
N VAL A 610 -27.92 -29.53 46.97
CA VAL A 610 -28.02 -29.00 45.59
C VAL A 610 -26.77 -29.32 44.79
N LEU A 611 -25.57 -29.02 45.32
CA LEU A 611 -24.26 -29.20 44.67
C LEU A 611 -24.29 -28.79 43.17
N GLY A 612 -24.70 -27.56 42.88
CA GLY A 612 -24.89 -27.09 41.51
C GLY A 612 -25.62 -25.76 41.39
N TRP A 613 -26.16 -25.48 40.20
CA TRP A 613 -26.93 -24.26 39.94
C TRP A 613 -28.34 -24.37 40.53
N ALA A 614 -28.63 -23.52 41.51
CA ALA A 614 -29.95 -23.32 42.07
C ALA A 614 -30.66 -22.20 41.30
N PHE A 615 -31.90 -22.45 40.88
CA PHE A 615 -32.77 -21.47 40.27
C PHE A 615 -33.88 -21.14 41.27
N SER A 616 -34.00 -19.87 41.65
CA SER A 616 -35.11 -19.40 42.50
C SER A 616 -36.48 -19.50 41.81
N GLU A 617 -36.49 -19.56 40.47
CA GLU A 617 -37.68 -19.54 39.63
C GLU A 617 -37.70 -20.69 38.61
N ASN A 618 -38.85 -20.83 37.95
CA ASN A 618 -39.10 -21.89 36.98
C ASN A 618 -38.18 -21.82 35.74
N ILE A 619 -37.68 -22.98 35.30
CA ILE A 619 -36.99 -23.14 34.01
C ILE A 619 -38.01 -23.57 32.96
N VAL A 620 -38.37 -22.67 32.04
CA VAL A 620 -39.43 -22.90 31.04
C VAL A 620 -38.91 -22.65 29.62
N PRO A 621 -39.04 -23.61 28.68
CA PRO A 621 -38.81 -23.34 27.27
C PRO A 621 -39.78 -22.28 26.75
N LYS A 622 -39.29 -21.38 25.88
CA LYS A 622 -40.14 -20.35 25.28
C LYS A 622 -41.33 -20.98 24.52
N ASN A 623 -42.49 -20.31 24.55
CA ASN A 623 -43.67 -20.81 23.83
C ASN A 623 -43.39 -20.95 22.32
N GLY A 624 -43.75 -22.10 21.74
CA GLY A 624 -43.59 -22.37 20.31
C GLY A 624 -42.21 -22.86 19.85
N VAL A 625 -41.22 -23.03 20.74
CA VAL A 625 -39.95 -23.69 20.38
C VAL A 625 -39.96 -25.17 20.74
N THR A 626 -39.50 -26.02 19.83
CA THR A 626 -39.42 -27.49 19.97
C THR A 626 -38.23 -27.96 20.82
N LYS A 627 -37.66 -27.08 21.64
CA LYS A 627 -36.44 -27.36 22.42
C LYS A 627 -36.80 -27.98 23.76
N THR A 628 -36.29 -29.19 24.01
CA THR A 628 -36.50 -29.94 25.25
C THR A 628 -35.46 -29.56 26.29
N VAL A 629 -35.86 -29.49 27.57
CA VAL A 629 -34.91 -29.41 28.69
C VAL A 629 -34.43 -30.83 29.02
N GLY A 630 -33.18 -31.13 28.63
CA GLY A 630 -32.61 -32.48 28.65
C GLY A 630 -32.94 -33.29 27.39
N THR A 631 -31.96 -33.98 26.83
CA THR A 631 -32.11 -34.84 25.62
C THR A 631 -31.36 -36.16 25.82
N SER A 632 -31.51 -37.14 24.94
CA SER A 632 -30.73 -38.39 25.04
C SER A 632 -29.22 -38.18 24.89
N ALA A 633 -28.77 -37.16 24.16
CA ALA A 633 -27.35 -36.81 24.02
C ALA A 633 -26.81 -35.96 25.19
N ARG A 634 -27.70 -35.31 25.95
CA ARG A 634 -27.40 -34.55 27.17
C ARG A 634 -28.50 -34.81 28.20
N PRO A 635 -28.55 -36.03 28.78
CA PRO A 635 -29.63 -36.40 29.68
C PRO A 635 -29.45 -35.68 31.01
N TRP A 636 -30.56 -35.47 31.71
CA TRP A 636 -30.48 -35.28 33.15
C TRP A 636 -29.82 -36.52 33.74
N ASN A 637 -28.71 -36.36 34.48
CA ASN A 637 -28.07 -37.50 35.13
C ASN A 637 -29.06 -38.15 36.12
N ASN A 638 -29.72 -37.31 36.93
CA ASN A 638 -30.88 -37.66 37.75
C ASN A 638 -31.91 -36.51 37.68
N GLY A 639 -33.15 -36.79 37.26
CA GLY A 639 -34.24 -35.81 37.26
C GLY A 639 -35.16 -36.03 38.47
N HIS A 640 -35.21 -35.06 39.39
CA HIS A 640 -36.15 -35.08 40.52
C HIS A 640 -37.34 -34.17 40.22
N PHE A 641 -38.50 -34.77 39.95
CA PHE A 641 -39.75 -34.03 39.74
C PHE A 641 -40.71 -34.34 40.88
N THR A 642 -41.13 -33.33 41.63
CA THR A 642 -42.17 -33.48 42.67
C THR A 642 -43.51 -33.90 42.07
N SER A 643 -43.81 -33.39 40.87
CA SER A 643 -44.95 -33.80 40.05
C SER A 643 -44.65 -33.54 38.57
N LEU A 644 -44.94 -34.51 37.69
CA LEU A 644 -44.90 -34.29 36.24
C LEU A 644 -46.31 -34.01 35.73
N ASN A 645 -46.65 -32.73 35.56
CA ASN A 645 -47.93 -32.32 34.98
C ASN A 645 -47.80 -32.23 33.46
N SER A 646 -47.83 -33.39 32.79
CA SER A 646 -47.88 -33.46 31.33
C SER A 646 -49.24 -33.97 30.88
N GLY A 647 -49.85 -33.34 29.87
CA GLY A 647 -51.13 -33.81 29.33
C GLY A 647 -51.08 -35.26 28.82
N ALA A 648 -49.90 -35.70 28.37
CA ALA A 648 -49.54 -37.10 28.17
C ALA A 648 -48.05 -37.30 28.50
N LEU A 649 -47.67 -38.45 29.06
CA LEU A 649 -46.28 -38.86 29.22
C LEU A 649 -45.92 -39.86 28.10
N THR A 650 -45.12 -39.43 27.13
CA THR A 650 -44.63 -40.29 26.06
C THR A 650 -43.16 -40.65 26.34
N ALA A 651 -42.92 -41.83 26.91
CA ALA A 651 -41.59 -42.35 27.18
C ALA A 651 -41.37 -43.68 26.43
N THR A 652 -40.21 -43.85 25.79
CA THR A 652 -39.83 -45.11 25.14
C THR A 652 -39.55 -46.22 26.14
N THR A 653 -39.04 -45.86 27.32
CA THR A 653 -38.84 -46.74 28.47
C THR A 653 -39.12 -45.97 29.75
N ILE A 654 -39.85 -46.59 30.69
CA ILE A 654 -40.00 -46.11 32.07
C ILE A 654 -39.41 -47.18 32.97
N THR A 655 -38.21 -46.94 33.50
CA THR A 655 -37.48 -47.89 34.34
C THR A 655 -37.54 -47.41 35.78
N GLY A 656 -38.36 -48.03 36.62
CA GLY A 656 -38.33 -47.82 38.07
C GLY A 656 -37.39 -48.83 38.71
N SER A 657 -36.49 -48.39 39.60
CA SER A 657 -35.76 -49.29 40.52
C SER A 657 -36.65 -49.78 41.68
N SER A 658 -37.91 -49.36 41.69
CA SER A 658 -38.96 -49.63 42.67
C SER A 658 -40.31 -49.66 41.93
N THR A 659 -41.43 -49.45 42.62
CA THR A 659 -42.78 -49.34 42.04
C THR A 659 -42.87 -48.24 40.98
N LEU A 660 -43.39 -48.57 39.78
CA LEU A 660 -44.02 -47.61 38.89
C LEU A 660 -45.51 -47.49 39.24
N ALA A 661 -45.91 -46.36 39.85
CA ALA A 661 -47.31 -46.07 40.18
C ALA A 661 -47.86 -45.07 39.16
N ILE A 662 -48.78 -45.51 38.30
CA ILE A 662 -49.54 -44.63 37.41
C ILE A 662 -50.88 -44.44 38.10
N ASP A 663 -50.97 -43.40 38.93
CA ASP A 663 -52.05 -43.19 39.91
C ASP A 663 -52.14 -44.35 40.92
N THR A 664 -52.25 -44.06 42.22
CA THR A 664 -52.17 -45.10 43.28
C THR A 664 -53.20 -46.21 43.11
N ASP A 665 -54.29 -45.91 42.40
CA ASP A 665 -55.44 -46.79 42.19
C ASP A 665 -55.79 -47.03 40.71
N VAL A 666 -54.89 -46.87 39.73
CA VAL A 666 -55.20 -47.16 38.30
C VAL A 666 -54.35 -48.27 37.72
N LEU A 667 -53.02 -48.18 37.78
CA LEU A 667 -52.12 -49.25 37.35
C LEU A 667 -50.90 -49.31 38.28
N LYS A 668 -50.71 -50.47 38.91
CA LYS A 668 -49.64 -50.77 39.86
C LYS A 668 -48.83 -51.96 39.36
N VAL A 669 -47.52 -51.80 39.20
CA VAL A 669 -46.58 -52.92 39.10
C VAL A 669 -45.94 -53.09 40.47
N ASP A 670 -46.29 -54.18 41.15
CA ASP A 670 -45.73 -54.58 42.44
C ASP A 670 -44.53 -55.50 42.20
N VAL A 671 -43.34 -54.89 42.14
CA VAL A 671 -42.06 -55.57 41.97
C VAL A 671 -41.63 -56.41 43.18
N THR A 672 -42.23 -56.20 44.36
CA THR A 672 -41.87 -56.97 45.56
C THR A 672 -42.51 -58.35 45.55
N ASN A 673 -43.71 -58.47 44.98
CA ASN A 673 -44.47 -59.72 44.90
C ASN A 673 -44.62 -60.25 43.47
N ASP A 674 -44.00 -59.61 42.47
CA ASP A 674 -44.11 -59.90 41.03
C ASP A 674 -45.56 -59.86 40.49
N ARG A 675 -46.33 -58.81 40.81
CA ARG A 675 -47.75 -58.69 40.46
C ARG A 675 -48.10 -57.41 39.70
N VAL A 676 -49.20 -57.44 38.94
CA VAL A 676 -49.77 -56.28 38.25
C VAL A 676 -51.22 -56.05 38.71
N GLY A 677 -51.52 -54.85 39.18
CA GLY A 677 -52.86 -54.41 39.58
C GLY A 677 -53.41 -53.34 38.64
N VAL A 678 -54.62 -53.54 38.12
CA VAL A 678 -55.40 -52.51 37.40
C VAL A 678 -56.58 -52.12 38.29
N LYS A 679 -56.65 -50.86 38.73
CA LYS A 679 -57.60 -50.42 39.77
C LYS A 679 -57.51 -51.21 41.08
N GLN A 680 -56.29 -51.60 41.45
CA GLN A 680 -55.97 -52.36 42.64
C GLN A 680 -54.55 -52.01 43.13
N GLY A 681 -54.42 -51.24 44.21
CA GLY A 681 -53.12 -50.81 44.75
C GLY A 681 -52.31 -51.91 45.42
N THR A 682 -52.97 -52.98 45.89
CA THR A 682 -52.35 -54.17 46.51
C THR A 682 -52.85 -55.45 45.83
N PRO A 683 -52.32 -55.81 44.65
CA PRO A 683 -52.76 -57.01 43.92
C PRO A 683 -52.51 -58.29 44.74
N LEU A 684 -53.54 -59.13 44.84
CA LEU A 684 -53.57 -60.39 45.59
C LEU A 684 -53.25 -61.62 44.71
N ALA A 685 -53.30 -61.44 43.38
CA ALA A 685 -52.92 -62.42 42.35
C ALA A 685 -51.91 -61.79 41.38
N THR A 686 -51.20 -62.60 40.59
CA THR A 686 -50.22 -62.16 39.59
C THR A 686 -50.76 -61.08 38.65
N LEU A 687 -52.03 -61.19 38.22
CA LEU A 687 -52.76 -60.10 37.59
C LEU A 687 -54.09 -59.89 38.31
N GLN A 688 -54.38 -58.68 38.78
CA GLN A 688 -55.68 -58.34 39.35
C GLN A 688 -56.26 -57.09 38.72
N MET A 689 -57.49 -57.19 38.25
CA MET A 689 -58.28 -56.07 37.74
C MET A 689 -59.43 -55.78 38.72
N LYS A 690 -59.26 -54.75 39.56
CA LYS A 690 -60.19 -54.37 40.63
C LYS A 690 -60.54 -55.59 41.50
N SER A 691 -61.70 -56.19 41.29
CA SER A 691 -62.22 -57.31 42.06
C SER A 691 -62.06 -58.67 41.36
N ILE A 692 -61.27 -58.78 40.29
CA ILE A 692 -61.05 -60.05 39.58
C ILE A 692 -59.54 -60.35 39.55
N GLY A 693 -59.13 -61.47 40.12
CA GLY A 693 -57.76 -61.98 40.07
C GLY A 693 -57.59 -63.07 39.03
N PHE A 694 -56.40 -63.14 38.43
CA PHE A 694 -55.95 -64.17 37.52
C PHE A 694 -54.61 -64.70 38.00
N GLU A 695 -54.48 -66.02 38.02
CA GLU A 695 -53.28 -66.69 38.48
C GLU A 695 -53.08 -67.99 37.72
N TYR A 696 -51.86 -68.49 37.78
CA TYR A 696 -51.46 -69.75 37.19
C TYR A 696 -50.71 -70.61 38.20
N ILE A 697 -51.10 -71.88 38.30
CA ILE A 697 -50.47 -72.87 39.17
C ILE A 697 -50.13 -74.09 38.32
N SER A 698 -48.92 -74.62 38.45
CA SER A 698 -48.55 -75.90 37.85
C SER A 698 -47.91 -76.83 38.87
N GLY A 699 -48.01 -78.13 38.62
CA GLY A 699 -47.37 -79.15 39.43
C GLY A 699 -47.37 -80.49 38.73
N SER A 700 -46.69 -81.46 39.32
CA SER A 700 -46.72 -82.85 38.87
C SER A 700 -46.54 -83.81 40.04
N GLY A 701 -47.06 -85.02 39.92
CA GLY A 701 -46.92 -86.06 40.93
C GLY A 701 -47.80 -87.28 40.67
N ALA A 702 -47.50 -88.37 41.37
CA ALA A 702 -48.32 -89.57 41.34
C ALA A 702 -49.65 -89.35 42.10
N LEU A 703 -50.77 -89.71 41.49
CA LEU A 703 -52.10 -89.59 42.11
C LEU A 703 -52.58 -90.94 42.65
N SER A 704 -53.26 -90.92 43.81
CA SER A 704 -53.82 -92.13 44.43
C SER A 704 -55.35 -92.19 44.29
N SER A 705 -55.91 -93.40 44.27
CA SER A 705 -57.35 -93.67 44.35
C SER A 705 -57.91 -93.67 45.78
N SER A 706 -57.04 -93.61 46.79
CA SER A 706 -57.42 -93.65 48.21
C SER A 706 -57.04 -92.39 48.99
N SER A 707 -56.28 -91.49 48.38
CA SER A 707 -55.82 -90.22 48.98
C SER A 707 -55.76 -89.14 47.91
N ALA A 708 -56.39 -88.00 48.19
CA ALA A 708 -56.43 -86.90 47.23
C ALA A 708 -55.18 -86.01 47.32
N THR A 709 -54.63 -85.64 46.16
CA THR A 709 -53.62 -84.59 46.05
C THR A 709 -54.31 -83.24 46.10
N ASN A 710 -53.85 -82.36 46.99
CA ASN A 710 -54.46 -81.06 47.23
C ASN A 710 -53.64 -79.96 46.55
N VAL A 711 -54.25 -79.23 45.62
CA VAL A 711 -53.64 -78.08 44.97
C VAL A 711 -54.29 -76.81 45.51
N VAL A 712 -53.52 -75.95 46.18
CA VAL A 712 -54.02 -74.67 46.71
C VAL A 712 -54.32 -73.73 45.56
N ILE A 713 -55.53 -73.19 45.51
CA ILE A 713 -55.99 -72.30 44.45
C ILE A 713 -55.84 -70.84 44.89
N PHE A 714 -56.44 -70.48 46.03
CA PHE A 714 -56.31 -69.14 46.63
C PHE A 714 -56.71 -69.15 48.12
N ASP A 715 -56.48 -68.03 48.80
CA ASP A 715 -56.95 -67.80 50.17
C ASP A 715 -58.45 -67.42 50.18
N LYS A 716 -59.23 -68.13 51.01
CA LYS A 716 -60.68 -67.95 51.19
C LYS A 716 -61.07 -66.57 51.72
N THR A 717 -60.14 -65.84 52.32
CA THR A 717 -60.34 -64.47 52.81
C THR A 717 -60.16 -63.44 51.69
N GLN A 718 -59.51 -63.83 50.59
CA GLN A 718 -59.15 -62.94 49.49
C GLN A 718 -60.11 -63.10 48.30
N PHE A 719 -60.52 -64.32 47.96
CA PHE A 719 -61.40 -64.60 46.82
C PHE A 719 -62.56 -65.51 47.22
N ARG A 720 -63.74 -65.35 46.59
CA ARG A 720 -64.99 -66.04 46.95
C ARG A 720 -65.36 -67.20 46.03
N SER A 721 -65.21 -66.97 44.74
CA SER A 721 -65.64 -67.88 43.68
C SER A 721 -64.66 -67.80 42.53
N ALA A 722 -64.44 -68.91 41.86
CA ALA A 722 -63.50 -68.99 40.77
C ALA A 722 -63.99 -69.89 39.64
N LYS A 723 -63.70 -69.47 38.41
CA LYS A 723 -63.72 -70.33 37.24
C LYS A 723 -62.30 -70.85 37.05
N ILE A 724 -62.17 -72.16 36.95
CA ILE A 724 -60.90 -72.88 36.91
C ILE A 724 -60.85 -73.68 35.61
N MET A 725 -59.76 -73.52 34.87
CA MET A 725 -59.36 -74.40 33.78
C MET A 725 -58.25 -75.31 34.29
N LEU A 726 -58.51 -76.61 34.32
CA LEU A 726 -57.55 -77.62 34.69
C LEU A 726 -57.17 -78.41 33.44
N GLU A 727 -55.91 -78.31 33.03
CA GLU A 727 -55.30 -79.23 32.08
C GLU A 727 -54.57 -80.31 32.88
N LEU A 728 -54.91 -81.56 32.60
CA LEU A 728 -54.24 -82.74 33.14
C LEU A 728 -53.53 -83.47 32.01
N THR A 729 -52.33 -83.93 32.30
CA THR A 729 -51.61 -84.88 31.47
C THR A 729 -51.23 -86.06 32.32
N ASN A 730 -51.80 -87.23 32.03
CA ASN A 730 -51.25 -88.46 32.58
C ASN A 730 -49.96 -88.75 31.80
N THR A 731 -48.82 -88.49 32.43
CA THR A 731 -47.51 -88.66 31.80
C THR A 731 -47.10 -90.13 31.69
N THR A 732 -47.80 -91.03 32.39
CA THR A 732 -47.56 -92.47 32.33
C THR A 732 -48.13 -93.09 31.05
N ASP A 733 -49.30 -92.63 30.59
CA ASP A 733 -50.00 -93.14 29.39
C ASP A 733 -50.15 -92.12 28.26
N SER A 734 -49.63 -90.89 28.44
CA SER A 734 -49.73 -89.77 27.48
C SER A 734 -51.15 -89.32 27.15
N ARG A 735 -52.10 -89.48 28.08
CA ARG A 735 -53.46 -88.93 27.95
C ARG A 735 -53.52 -87.46 28.37
N TYR A 736 -54.30 -86.67 27.62
CA TYR A 736 -54.56 -85.27 27.90
C TYR A 736 -56.04 -85.04 28.17
N GLU A 737 -56.33 -84.28 29.22
CA GLU A 737 -57.68 -83.87 29.58
C GLU A 737 -57.72 -82.39 29.93
N ALA A 738 -58.81 -81.74 29.56
CA ALA A 738 -59.11 -80.38 29.96
C ALA A 738 -60.48 -80.33 30.63
N HIS A 739 -60.53 -79.72 31.81
CA HIS A 739 -61.72 -79.59 32.64
C HIS A 739 -62.01 -78.13 32.92
N GLU A 740 -63.26 -77.73 32.72
CA GLU A 740 -63.79 -76.43 33.11
C GLU A 740 -64.62 -76.59 34.39
N ILE A 741 -64.18 -75.94 35.47
CA ILE A 741 -64.76 -76.11 36.80
C ILE A 741 -65.18 -74.74 37.33
N LEU A 742 -66.37 -74.65 37.94
CA LEU A 742 -66.76 -73.51 38.76
C LEU A 742 -66.68 -73.92 40.23
N LEU A 743 -66.01 -73.11 41.03
CA LEU A 743 -65.84 -73.33 42.46
C LEU A 743 -66.40 -72.13 43.23
N THR A 744 -67.11 -72.40 44.34
CA THR A 744 -67.54 -71.38 45.30
C THR A 744 -67.41 -71.90 46.72
N HIS A 745 -67.23 -71.01 47.70
CA HIS A 745 -67.21 -71.39 49.11
C HIS A 745 -67.89 -70.37 50.03
N THR A 746 -68.29 -70.86 51.20
CA THR A 746 -68.94 -70.03 52.24
C THR A 746 -67.94 -69.28 53.11
N GLY A 747 -66.66 -69.68 53.11
CA GLY A 747 -65.59 -69.11 53.96
C GLY A 747 -65.36 -69.92 55.24
N SER A 748 -66.28 -70.85 55.54
CA SER A 748 -66.11 -71.96 56.48
C SER A 748 -65.54 -73.19 55.74
N ALA A 749 -65.49 -74.38 56.36
CA ALA A 749 -64.92 -75.60 55.77
C ALA A 749 -65.65 -76.12 54.50
N ALA A 750 -66.79 -75.54 54.12
CA ALA A 750 -67.57 -75.99 52.96
C ALA A 750 -67.22 -75.23 51.67
N SER A 751 -66.76 -75.98 50.66
CA SER A 751 -66.61 -75.58 49.26
C SER A 751 -67.43 -76.48 48.34
N VAL A 752 -67.94 -75.93 47.25
CA VAL A 752 -68.63 -76.68 46.19
C VAL A 752 -67.93 -76.41 44.88
N SER A 753 -67.56 -77.47 44.18
CA SER A 753 -67.01 -77.44 42.82
C SER A 753 -67.92 -78.22 41.87
N THR A 754 -68.16 -77.67 40.68
CA THR A 754 -68.94 -78.33 39.62
C THR A 754 -68.16 -78.25 38.32
N THR A 755 -67.91 -79.41 37.71
CA THR A 755 -67.30 -79.50 36.38
C THR A 755 -68.39 -79.32 35.33
N TYR A 756 -68.27 -78.27 34.51
CA TYR A 756 -69.24 -77.92 33.46
C TYR A 756 -68.90 -78.57 32.12
N GLY A 757 -67.63 -78.89 31.88
CA GLY A 757 -67.18 -79.54 30.68
C GLY A 757 -65.85 -80.25 30.89
N SER A 758 -65.72 -81.41 30.26
CA SER A 758 -64.49 -82.22 30.22
C SER A 758 -64.24 -82.64 28.78
N VAL A 759 -63.05 -82.39 28.25
CA VAL A 759 -62.63 -82.85 26.93
C VAL A 759 -61.39 -83.72 27.11
N ARG A 760 -61.40 -84.88 26.46
CA ARG A 760 -60.35 -85.90 26.59
C ARG A 760 -59.78 -86.22 25.23
N SER A 761 -58.50 -86.62 25.19
CA SER A 761 -57.84 -87.05 23.96
C SER A 761 -58.25 -88.46 23.49
N ASP A 762 -59.06 -89.18 24.27
CA ASP A 762 -59.60 -90.50 23.96
C ASP A 762 -61.03 -90.71 24.53
N ASP A 763 -61.62 -91.89 24.26
CA ASP A 763 -63.00 -92.26 24.68
C ASP A 763 -63.06 -92.94 26.06
N SER A 764 -62.07 -92.71 26.94
CA SER A 764 -61.97 -93.38 28.24
C SER A 764 -62.73 -92.67 29.38
N ILE A 765 -62.81 -93.32 30.55
CA ILE A 765 -63.31 -92.70 31.80
C ILE A 765 -62.41 -91.52 32.21
N ASP A 766 -62.96 -90.53 32.93
CA ASP A 766 -62.19 -89.42 33.51
C ASP A 766 -60.92 -89.91 34.20
N ALA A 767 -59.77 -89.38 33.79
CA ALA A 767 -58.48 -89.79 34.34
C ALA A 767 -58.29 -89.35 35.79
N VAL A 768 -59.09 -88.41 36.28
CA VAL A 768 -59.08 -87.96 37.68
C VAL A 768 -60.49 -87.56 38.12
N THR A 769 -60.88 -87.96 39.34
CA THR A 769 -62.03 -87.38 40.04
C THR A 769 -61.63 -86.07 40.69
N ILE A 770 -62.34 -84.99 40.33
CA ILE A 770 -62.06 -83.64 40.80
C ILE A 770 -63.05 -83.27 41.90
N GLY A 771 -62.52 -82.86 43.05
CA GLY A 771 -63.29 -82.30 44.16
C GLY A 771 -62.69 -80.99 44.66
N SER A 772 -63.28 -80.43 45.72
CA SER A 772 -62.72 -79.26 46.40
C SER A 772 -62.86 -79.39 47.91
N ASN A 773 -61.92 -78.80 48.64
CA ASN A 773 -62.00 -78.65 50.09
C ASN A 773 -61.39 -77.32 50.54
N ILE A 774 -61.53 -77.02 51.84
CA ILE A 774 -60.88 -75.90 52.49
C ILE A 774 -60.08 -76.44 53.67
N ASP A 775 -58.80 -76.07 53.74
CA ASP A 775 -57.93 -76.38 54.87
C ASP A 775 -57.20 -75.11 55.34
N GLY A 776 -57.51 -74.68 56.56
CA GLY A 776 -57.15 -73.38 57.09
C GLY A 776 -57.78 -72.24 56.29
N SER A 777 -56.92 -71.38 55.71
CA SER A 777 -57.32 -70.31 54.79
C SER A 777 -57.29 -70.74 53.32
N ASN A 778 -56.69 -71.88 53.00
CA ASN A 778 -56.48 -72.29 51.61
C ASN A 778 -57.71 -73.01 51.05
N VAL A 779 -58.27 -72.46 49.97
CA VAL A 779 -59.21 -73.18 49.11
C VAL A 779 -58.41 -74.06 48.17
N ARG A 780 -58.72 -75.36 48.11
CA ARG A 780 -57.94 -76.32 47.33
C ARG A 780 -58.81 -77.14 46.40
N LEU A 781 -58.23 -77.49 45.26
CA LEU A 781 -58.78 -78.51 44.37
C LEU A 781 -58.17 -79.85 44.75
N THR A 782 -59.00 -80.88 44.86
CA THR A 782 -58.57 -82.23 45.23
C THR A 782 -58.61 -83.13 44.00
N LEU A 783 -57.48 -83.75 43.68
CA LEU A 783 -57.31 -84.65 42.55
C LEU A 783 -57.15 -86.09 43.07
N THR A 784 -58.02 -87.00 42.64
CA THR A 784 -57.98 -88.42 43.01
C THR A 784 -58.02 -89.29 41.77
N ALA A 785 -57.06 -90.20 41.62
CA ALA A 785 -57.02 -91.11 40.48
C ALA A 785 -58.17 -92.13 40.55
N PRO A 786 -58.73 -92.59 39.42
CA PRO A 786 -59.63 -93.73 39.41
C PRO A 786 -58.87 -94.99 39.85
N SER A 787 -59.58 -95.99 40.37
CA SER A 787 -58.95 -97.24 40.85
C SER A 787 -58.12 -97.95 39.78
N SER A 788 -58.44 -97.75 38.49
CA SER A 788 -57.72 -98.31 37.35
C SER A 788 -56.40 -97.60 37.00
N GLN A 789 -56.14 -96.41 37.54
CA GLN A 789 -54.94 -95.59 37.28
C GLN A 789 -54.24 -95.16 38.58
N ASN A 790 -54.43 -95.93 39.65
CA ASN A 790 -53.82 -95.64 40.96
C ASN A 790 -52.28 -95.74 40.87
N GLY A 791 -51.58 -94.64 41.13
CA GLY A 791 -50.13 -94.55 41.08
C GLY A 791 -49.57 -93.93 39.79
N ASP A 792 -50.42 -93.63 38.81
CA ASP A 792 -50.00 -92.93 37.59
C ASP A 792 -49.55 -91.50 37.90
N THR A 793 -48.58 -91.00 37.13
CA THR A 793 -48.01 -89.66 37.32
C THR A 793 -48.72 -88.65 36.44
N TYR A 794 -49.29 -87.63 37.07
CA TYR A 794 -50.00 -86.56 36.39
C TYR A 794 -49.21 -85.27 36.48
N ALA A 795 -49.17 -84.53 35.37
CA ALA A 795 -48.86 -83.11 35.39
C ALA A 795 -50.17 -82.33 35.31
N TRP A 796 -50.32 -81.32 36.15
CA TRP A 796 -51.48 -80.43 36.13
C TRP A 796 -51.05 -78.98 35.90
N LYS A 797 -51.85 -78.28 35.12
CA LYS A 797 -51.79 -76.84 34.96
C LYS A 797 -53.16 -76.28 35.25
N ILE A 798 -53.21 -75.31 36.13
CA ILE A 798 -54.44 -74.71 36.62
C ILE A 798 -54.36 -73.21 36.37
N GLY A 799 -55.19 -72.74 35.45
CA GLY A 799 -55.50 -71.32 35.33
C GLY A 799 -56.79 -71.03 36.06
N TRP A 800 -56.81 -70.02 36.91
CA TRP A 800 -58.05 -69.59 37.55
C TRP A 800 -58.30 -68.10 37.38
N GLN A 801 -59.58 -67.75 37.30
CA GLN A 801 -60.07 -66.40 37.45
C GLN A 801 -61.04 -66.36 38.61
N ALA A 802 -60.81 -65.48 39.59
CA ALA A 802 -61.58 -65.46 40.82
C ALA A 802 -62.04 -64.05 41.19
N PHE A 803 -63.23 -63.95 41.79
CA PHE A 803 -63.75 -62.70 42.31
C PHE A 803 -63.24 -62.46 43.73
N ALA A 804 -62.57 -61.32 43.94
CA ALA A 804 -62.09 -60.86 45.23
C ALA A 804 -63.27 -60.46 46.15
N ILE A 805 -63.10 -60.65 47.46
CA ILE A 805 -64.12 -60.37 48.51
C ILE A 805 -64.06 -58.93 48.98
#